data_AF-A0A2D6APN4-F1
#
_entry.id   AF-A0A2D6APN4-F1
#
_cell.length_a   1.000
_cell.length_b   1.000
_cell.length_c   1.000
_cell.angle_alpha   90.00
_cell.angle_beta   90.00
_cell.angle_gamma   90.00
#
_symmetry.space_group_name_H-M   'P 1'
#
loop_
_entity.id
_entity.type
_entity.pdbx_description
1 polymer ?
#
loop_
_entity_poly.entity_id
_entity_poly.type
_entity_poly.pdbx_seq_one_letter_code
_entity_poly.pdbx_strand_id
1 'polypeptide(L)'
;NFLMSRFRRILQDRKAIFKGYKMYLLSWVVLFSIIPIMLIFSIIYSKESEIYYKQFIYNYHESEREWSSNKLNSYKDLLTNSNSSDYIEYIVLNDRDKHHLHVQVEPKDCNTRHDKDSITGFDKVYASIRMALNEYGKNTAGFVSPNQNKYWSYDRDSHCFKYSFDGQKPIHYANDPSVLGSWMRNGDVSPNWFVLIVLILILFISIGLITFVIHKLFGLDFKRVYHRLTYQGPDQFKDVFVGSNCKGLTLEGKETIIHRLLHSKNYSRPINSYNNTLIVGVNASHISIIKNELSCNVNRQYTFLIIDMYDIDGLSSSILSMENDPGAYLEKLLNTANNDKDDIKKLIETLYERSDKEHKFVIFIEHFEFAYNDHSLNQVKLKILERLVDHDSVAVNLSSEINPINIYDFYEQEIRKVEGMLDTKGEVSDVMLTLREQLSEFQVDYKKWLNLLGSFTKITLPLQLFETDDLESEEDDINTFNPKMSNLFTNETRNGNYMYNLKPYFDGLFKINQGDRDDYSSVHEDYILKIQEVSYSYYFSIWNSLSKEERYIVYDIAKDKFVNTNNVDGILDLLNKGILVYDHSLRLMNESFSNFILSKVNSDEALEKELEIRKEGTWGKASSILILIIVALIVFISFGQISILDDLNTLLGSLAAMFTLFLRIGGLGIKK
;
A
#
# COMPACT_ATOMS: atom_id res chain seq x y z
N ASN A 1 -70.74 -5.01 38.26
CA ASN A 1 -69.59 -5.39 39.12
C ASN A 1 -68.77 -6.56 38.60
N PHE A 2 -69.35 -7.72 38.27
CA PHE A 2 -68.58 -8.89 37.78
C PHE A 2 -67.82 -8.64 36.46
N LEU A 3 -68.46 -8.00 35.47
CA LEU A 3 -67.80 -7.63 34.21
C LEU A 3 -66.65 -6.62 34.40
N MET A 4 -66.81 -5.68 35.33
CA MET A 4 -65.78 -4.67 35.63
C MET A 4 -64.55 -5.27 36.35
N SER A 5 -64.74 -6.27 37.22
CA SER A 5 -63.61 -6.96 37.86
C SER A 5 -62.86 -7.86 36.89
N ARG A 6 -63.57 -8.52 35.95
CA ARG A 6 -62.95 -9.32 34.89
C ARG A 6 -62.15 -8.46 33.91
N PHE A 7 -62.66 -7.28 33.56
CA PHE A 7 -61.95 -6.32 32.70
C PHE A 7 -60.70 -5.75 33.38
N ARG A 8 -60.74 -5.47 34.69
CA ARG A 8 -59.55 -5.05 35.46
C ARG A 8 -58.46 -6.13 35.54
N ARG A 9 -58.83 -7.41 35.71
CA ARG A 9 -57.86 -8.52 35.67
C ARG A 9 -57.19 -8.64 34.31
N ILE A 10 -57.95 -8.60 33.22
CA ILE A 10 -57.41 -8.65 31.86
C ILE A 10 -56.45 -7.48 31.58
N LEU A 11 -56.77 -6.28 32.08
CA LEU A 11 -55.88 -5.11 31.99
C LEU A 11 -54.62 -5.25 32.85
N GLN A 12 -54.68 -5.86 34.03
CA GLN A 12 -53.51 -6.12 34.88
C GLN A 12 -52.59 -7.16 34.25
N ASP A 13 -53.15 -8.24 33.71
CA ASP A 13 -52.37 -9.29 33.05
C ASP A 13 -51.68 -8.77 31.78
N ARG A 14 -52.37 -7.93 30.98
CA ARG A 14 -51.77 -7.27 29.81
C ARG A 14 -50.67 -6.28 30.19
N LYS A 15 -50.77 -5.57 31.32
CA LYS A 15 -49.70 -4.70 31.81
C LYS A 15 -48.45 -5.48 32.22
N ALA A 16 -48.60 -6.65 32.82
CA ALA A 16 -47.48 -7.52 33.19
C ALA A 16 -46.76 -8.05 31.93
N ILE A 17 -47.51 -8.50 30.92
CA ILE A 17 -46.96 -8.97 29.63
C ILE A 17 -46.22 -7.82 28.92
N PHE A 18 -46.80 -6.62 28.88
CA PHE A 18 -46.17 -5.47 28.25
C PHE A 18 -44.88 -5.03 28.97
N LYS A 19 -44.84 -5.14 30.31
CA LYS A 19 -43.64 -4.87 31.10
C LYS A 19 -42.54 -5.89 30.81
N GLY A 20 -42.89 -7.17 30.64
CA GLY A 20 -41.97 -8.22 30.21
C GLY A 20 -41.39 -7.95 28.83
N TYR A 21 -42.24 -7.58 27.86
CA TYR A 21 -41.79 -7.25 26.50
C TYR A 21 -40.85 -6.04 26.47
N LYS A 22 -41.13 -5.01 27.29
CA LYS A 22 -40.26 -3.83 27.41
C LYS A 22 -38.89 -4.16 28.00
N MET A 23 -38.83 -5.02 29.02
CA MET A 23 -37.55 -5.46 29.60
C MET A 23 -36.78 -6.35 28.62
N TYR A 24 -37.47 -7.22 27.89
CA TYR A 24 -36.86 -8.07 26.86
C TYR A 24 -36.26 -7.24 25.72
N LEU A 25 -37.04 -6.31 25.17
CA LEU A 25 -36.59 -5.42 24.09
C LEU A 25 -35.44 -4.51 24.53
N LEU A 26 -35.46 -4.01 25.79
CA LEU A 26 -34.35 -3.28 26.39
C LEU A 26 -33.08 -4.15 26.48
N SER A 27 -33.19 -5.38 26.98
CA SER A 27 -32.05 -6.31 27.06
C SER A 27 -31.45 -6.59 25.69
N TRP A 28 -32.26 -6.65 24.63
CA TRP A 28 -31.77 -6.85 23.26
C TRP A 28 -31.17 -5.60 22.63
N VAL A 29 -31.72 -4.42 22.88
CA VAL A 29 -31.07 -3.16 22.49
C VAL A 29 -29.70 -3.08 23.15
N VAL A 30 -29.59 -3.41 24.44
CA VAL A 30 -28.31 -3.51 25.14
C VAL A 30 -27.40 -4.58 24.52
N LEU A 31 -27.91 -5.78 24.25
CA LEU A 31 -27.13 -6.88 23.67
C LEU A 31 -26.59 -6.53 22.27
N PHE A 32 -27.39 -5.94 21.40
CA PHE A 32 -27.01 -5.68 20.00
C PHE A 32 -26.32 -4.33 19.76
N SER A 33 -26.58 -3.32 20.60
CA SER A 33 -25.89 -2.04 20.47
C SER A 33 -24.62 -1.98 21.34
N ILE A 34 -24.68 -2.46 22.59
CA ILE A 34 -23.58 -2.24 23.54
C ILE A 34 -22.52 -3.33 23.41
N ILE A 35 -22.89 -4.62 23.25
CA ILE A 35 -21.90 -5.70 23.23
C ILE A 35 -20.99 -5.66 21.99
N PRO A 36 -21.49 -5.44 20.76
CA PRO A 36 -20.61 -5.32 19.59
C PRO A 36 -19.70 -4.10 19.68
N ILE A 37 -20.21 -2.96 20.18
CA ILE A 37 -19.39 -1.75 20.38
C ILE A 37 -18.32 -2.02 21.46
N MET A 38 -18.66 -2.68 22.56
CA MET A 38 -17.70 -3.07 23.60
C MET A 38 -16.66 -4.08 23.11
N LEU A 39 -17.05 -5.04 22.27
CA LEU A 39 -16.12 -5.99 21.65
C LEU A 39 -15.18 -5.29 20.69
N ILE A 40 -15.70 -4.42 19.81
CA ILE A 40 -14.89 -3.62 18.89
C ILE A 40 -13.94 -2.72 19.69
N PHE A 41 -14.44 -2.04 20.72
CA PHE A 41 -13.62 -1.20 21.59
C PHE A 41 -12.55 -2.01 22.33
N SER A 42 -12.87 -3.21 22.81
CA SER A 42 -11.91 -4.12 23.44
C SER A 42 -10.84 -4.61 22.46
N ILE A 43 -11.20 -4.87 21.20
CA ILE A 43 -10.25 -5.28 20.15
C ILE A 43 -9.34 -4.11 19.79
N ILE A 44 -9.90 -2.92 19.58
CA ILE A 44 -9.15 -1.69 19.28
C ILE A 44 -8.21 -1.37 20.45
N TYR A 45 -8.70 -1.38 21.69
CA TYR A 45 -7.90 -1.15 22.88
C TYR A 45 -6.78 -2.17 23.04
N SER A 46 -7.05 -3.45 22.79
CA SER A 46 -6.02 -4.50 22.78
C SER A 46 -4.92 -4.19 21.75
N LYS A 47 -5.30 -3.78 20.54
CA LYS A 47 -4.35 -3.41 19.49
C LYS A 47 -3.57 -2.14 19.78
N GLU A 48 -4.22 -1.10 20.31
CA GLU A 48 -3.54 0.10 20.77
C GLU A 48 -2.56 -0.20 21.91
N SER A 49 -2.94 -1.06 22.87
CA SER A 49 -2.06 -1.48 23.96
C SER A 49 -0.84 -2.26 23.44
N GLU A 50 -1.03 -3.12 22.44
CA GLU A 50 0.05 -3.87 21.78
C GLU A 50 1.03 -2.91 21.07
N ILE A 51 0.50 -1.92 20.34
CA ILE A 51 1.29 -0.89 19.65
C ILE A 51 2.06 -0.04 20.67
N TYR A 52 1.40 0.43 21.72
CA TYR A 52 2.03 1.24 22.77
C TYR A 52 3.14 0.46 23.48
N TYR A 53 2.91 -0.82 23.77
CA TYR A 53 3.93 -1.70 24.36
C TYR A 53 5.13 -1.91 23.42
N LYS A 54 4.88 -2.14 22.12
CA LYS A 54 5.95 -2.25 21.11
C LYS A 54 6.75 -0.95 21.00
N GLN A 55 6.09 0.21 21.01
CA GLN A 55 6.75 1.50 20.95
C GLN A 55 7.51 1.82 22.23
N PHE A 56 6.98 1.43 23.39
CA PHE A 56 7.69 1.51 24.66
C PHE A 56 8.96 0.66 24.66
N ILE A 57 8.89 -0.59 24.20
CA ILE A 57 10.07 -1.46 24.03
C ILE A 57 11.09 -0.83 23.07
N TYR A 58 10.63 -0.27 21.96
CA TYR A 58 11.49 0.39 20.99
C TYR A 58 12.23 1.58 21.62
N ASN A 59 11.50 2.49 22.28
CA ASN A 59 12.09 3.65 22.95
C ASN A 59 13.02 3.24 24.10
N TYR A 60 12.71 2.13 24.79
CA TYR A 60 13.57 1.57 25.82
C TYR A 60 14.90 1.08 25.22
N HIS A 61 14.87 0.33 24.13
CA HIS A 61 16.08 -0.11 23.44
C HIS A 61 16.88 1.04 22.84
N GLU A 62 16.22 2.08 22.34
CA GLU A 62 16.89 3.28 21.86
C GLU A 62 17.59 4.03 23.00
N SER A 63 16.91 4.21 24.13
CA SER A 63 17.50 4.80 25.35
C SER A 63 18.65 3.96 25.90
N GLU A 64 18.53 2.63 25.83
CA GLU A 64 19.58 1.68 26.24
C GLU A 64 20.81 1.77 25.32
N ARG A 65 20.61 1.91 24.01
CA ARG A 65 21.69 2.13 23.03
C ARG A 65 22.36 3.47 23.24
N GLU A 66 21.60 4.53 23.45
CA GLU A 66 22.13 5.87 23.71
C GLU A 66 22.92 5.91 25.02
N TRP A 67 22.38 5.31 26.08
CA TRP A 67 23.09 5.16 27.35
C TRP A 67 24.39 4.34 27.20
N SER A 68 24.32 3.22 26.48
CA SER A 68 25.49 2.37 26.23
C SER A 68 26.55 3.09 25.40
N SER A 69 26.15 3.86 24.39
CA SER A 69 27.02 4.69 23.57
C SER A 69 27.68 5.79 24.40
N ASN A 70 26.90 6.53 25.19
CA ASN A 70 27.39 7.59 26.07
C ASN A 70 28.36 7.03 27.13
N LYS A 71 28.08 5.85 27.66
CA LYS A 71 28.96 5.18 28.61
C LYS A 71 30.25 4.70 27.95
N LEU A 72 30.16 4.14 26.73
CA LEU A 72 31.33 3.73 25.93
C LEU A 72 32.22 4.93 25.60
N ASN A 73 31.63 6.07 25.24
CA ASN A 73 32.35 7.32 24.99
C ASN A 73 33.00 7.85 26.26
N SER A 74 32.30 7.82 27.40
CA SER A 74 32.87 8.19 28.70
C SER A 74 34.08 7.32 29.07
N TYR A 75 34.03 6.02 28.76
CA TYR A 75 35.18 5.13 28.95
C TYR A 75 36.33 5.42 27.98
N LYS A 76 36.03 5.74 26.71
CA LYS A 76 37.06 6.15 25.74
C LYS A 76 37.76 7.43 26.17
N ASP A 77 37.03 8.42 26.67
CA ASP A 77 37.59 9.69 27.16
C ASP A 77 38.44 9.50 28.43
N LEU A 78 38.11 8.52 29.27
CA LEU A 78 38.94 8.11 30.40
C LEU A 78 40.22 7.39 29.93
N LEU A 79 40.10 6.49 28.95
CA LEU A 79 41.23 5.73 28.38
C LEU A 79 42.21 6.62 27.61
N THR A 80 41.75 7.66 26.92
CA THR A 80 42.61 8.60 26.19
C THR A 80 43.34 9.59 27.12
N ASN A 81 42.84 9.82 28.33
CA ASN A 81 43.46 10.72 29.31
C ASN A 81 44.33 10.02 30.36
N SER A 82 44.23 8.69 30.53
CA SER A 82 45.04 7.95 31.51
C SER A 82 46.21 7.21 30.85
N ASN A 83 47.44 7.70 31.03
CA ASN A 83 48.70 7.05 30.60
C ASN A 83 49.12 5.85 31.48
N SER A 84 48.17 5.07 32.03
CA SER A 84 48.49 3.98 32.96
C SER A 84 47.98 2.63 32.47
N SER A 85 48.90 1.70 32.22
CA SER A 85 48.63 0.29 31.88
C SER A 85 47.82 -0.47 32.95
N ASP A 86 47.76 0.06 34.17
CA ASP A 86 47.21 -0.64 35.33
C ASP A 86 45.67 -0.63 35.39
N TYR A 87 44.99 0.19 34.57
CA TYR A 87 43.52 0.28 34.57
C TYR A 87 42.82 -0.78 33.70
N ILE A 88 43.53 -1.38 32.73
CA ILE A 88 42.95 -2.40 31.83
C ILE A 88 42.72 -3.72 32.59
N GLU A 89 43.52 -4.02 33.61
CA GLU A 89 43.36 -5.23 34.42
C GLU A 89 42.13 -5.17 35.35
N TYR A 90 41.73 -3.97 35.79
CA TYR A 90 40.56 -3.79 36.67
C TYR A 90 39.22 -3.97 35.94
N ILE A 91 39.14 -3.66 34.64
CA ILE A 91 37.90 -3.79 33.86
C ILE A 91 37.64 -5.25 33.43
N VAL A 92 38.69 -6.03 33.17
CA VAL A 92 38.58 -7.45 32.80
C VAL A 92 38.13 -8.33 33.97
N LEU A 93 38.43 -7.93 35.21
CA LEU A 93 38.01 -8.67 36.41
C LEU A 93 36.53 -8.48 36.76
N ASN A 94 35.91 -7.34 36.40
CA ASN A 94 34.51 -7.05 36.74
C ASN A 94 33.47 -7.58 35.74
N ASP A 95 33.88 -8.16 34.61
CA ASP A 95 32.96 -8.73 33.62
C ASP A 95 32.54 -10.18 33.96
N ARG A 96 33.17 -10.80 34.98
CA ARG A 96 32.81 -12.15 35.46
C ARG A 96 31.67 -12.19 36.50
N ASP A 97 31.27 -11.05 37.07
CA ASP A 97 30.24 -10.98 38.14
C ASP A 97 28.86 -10.49 37.65
N LYS A 98 28.56 -10.63 36.36
CA LYS A 98 27.33 -10.14 35.70
C LYS A 98 26.01 -10.81 36.11
N HIS A 99 25.97 -11.70 37.10
CA HIS A 99 24.73 -12.42 37.45
C HIS A 99 23.96 -11.95 38.69
N HIS A 100 24.46 -11.05 39.54
CA HIS A 100 23.73 -10.68 40.76
C HIS A 100 23.82 -9.20 41.18
N LEU A 101 23.59 -8.24 40.26
CA LEU A 101 23.37 -6.85 40.67
C LEU A 101 21.86 -6.52 40.76
N HIS A 102 21.30 -6.67 41.96
CA HIS A 102 20.02 -6.04 42.31
C HIS A 102 20.27 -4.53 42.47
N VAL A 103 20.03 -3.76 41.41
CA VAL A 103 19.96 -2.30 41.51
C VAL A 103 18.61 -1.93 42.13
N GLN A 104 18.62 -1.58 43.42
CA GLN A 104 17.52 -0.83 44.03
C GLN A 104 17.50 0.57 43.40
N VAL A 105 16.60 0.76 42.44
CA VAL A 105 16.23 2.10 41.98
C VAL A 105 15.26 2.66 43.02
N GLU A 106 15.73 3.60 43.84
CA GLU A 106 14.80 4.44 44.61
C GLU A 106 13.91 5.20 43.63
N PRO A 107 12.57 5.08 43.73
CA PRO A 107 11.68 5.82 42.87
C PRO A 107 11.83 7.30 43.17
N LYS A 108 12.38 8.04 42.20
CA LYS A 108 12.35 9.50 42.19
C LYS A 108 10.88 9.93 42.28
N ASP A 109 10.56 10.74 43.29
CA ASP A 109 9.24 11.31 43.53
C ASP A 109 8.65 11.94 42.26
N CYS A 110 7.75 11.22 41.59
CA CYS A 110 6.89 11.74 40.54
C CYS A 110 5.73 12.54 41.17
N ASN A 111 6.06 13.63 41.87
CA ASN A 111 5.10 14.66 42.28
C ASN A 111 5.00 15.77 41.22
N THR A 112 4.90 15.39 39.94
CA THR A 112 4.36 16.32 38.93
C THR A 112 2.85 16.32 39.07
N ARG A 113 2.34 17.35 39.75
CA ARG A 113 0.94 17.80 39.61
C ARG A 113 0.70 18.05 38.11
N HIS A 114 0.17 17.07 37.41
CA HIS A 114 -0.53 17.32 36.16
C HIS A 114 -1.80 18.08 36.51
N ASP A 115 -1.86 19.35 36.09
CA ASP A 115 -3.05 20.18 36.13
C ASP A 115 -4.23 19.40 35.53
N LYS A 116 -5.21 19.07 36.39
CA LYS A 116 -6.47 18.42 36.01
C LYS A 116 -7.42 19.37 35.26
N ASP A 117 -7.02 20.62 35.02
CA ASP A 117 -7.92 21.69 34.59
C ASP A 117 -8.00 21.85 33.06
N SER A 118 -7.18 21.16 32.26
CA SER A 118 -7.27 21.23 30.79
C SER A 118 -8.05 20.08 30.14
N ILE A 119 -8.72 19.25 30.93
CA ILE A 119 -9.43 18.07 30.44
C ILE A 119 -10.81 18.48 29.90
N THR A 120 -10.93 18.54 28.58
CA THR A 120 -12.15 18.93 27.86
C THR A 120 -13.26 17.86 27.98
N GLY A 121 -14.51 18.25 27.69
CA GLY A 121 -15.73 17.59 28.16
C GLY A 121 -15.87 16.07 27.92
N PHE A 122 -15.23 15.51 26.89
CA PHE A 122 -15.29 14.06 26.63
C PHE A 122 -14.47 13.26 27.66
N ASP A 123 -13.30 13.75 28.05
CA ASP A 123 -12.41 13.06 28.97
C ASP A 123 -12.97 13.05 30.41
N LYS A 124 -13.75 14.06 30.81
CA LYS A 124 -14.49 14.06 32.08
C LYS A 124 -15.59 13.00 32.10
N VAL A 125 -16.34 12.88 31.00
CA VAL A 125 -17.36 11.85 30.83
C VAL A 125 -16.70 10.47 30.85
N TYR A 126 -15.63 10.29 30.08
CA TYR A 126 -14.87 9.04 30.03
C TYR A 126 -14.27 8.66 31.39
N ALA A 127 -13.68 9.61 32.11
CA ALA A 127 -13.14 9.40 33.46
C ALA A 127 -14.24 9.04 34.47
N SER A 128 -15.47 9.54 34.31
CA SER A 128 -16.59 9.19 35.21
C SER A 128 -17.18 7.80 34.97
N ILE A 129 -16.97 7.22 33.78
CA ILE A 129 -17.50 5.90 33.40
C ILE A 129 -16.44 4.79 33.56
N ARG A 130 -15.15 5.13 33.53
CA ARG A 130 -14.04 4.18 33.66
C ARG A 130 -13.85 3.74 35.13
N MET A 131 -13.87 2.43 35.39
CA MET A 131 -13.23 1.88 36.59
C MET A 131 -11.70 1.91 36.41
N ALA A 132 -10.99 2.68 37.23
CA ALA A 132 -9.54 2.71 37.20
C ALA A 132 -8.96 1.36 37.68
N LEU A 133 -8.34 0.58 36.79
CA LEU A 133 -7.72 -0.72 37.11
C LEU A 133 -6.64 -0.62 38.20
N ASN A 134 -6.00 0.54 38.39
CA ASN A 134 -5.05 0.78 39.48
C ASN A 134 -5.69 0.72 40.88
N GLU A 135 -6.99 1.02 41.00
CA GLU A 135 -7.75 0.82 42.24
C GLU A 135 -8.04 -0.67 42.46
N TYR A 136 -8.27 -1.46 41.40
CA TYR A 136 -8.51 -2.89 41.53
C TYR A 136 -7.30 -3.62 42.11
N GLY A 137 -6.08 -3.30 41.66
CA GLY A 137 -4.84 -3.86 42.22
C GLY A 137 -4.55 -3.43 43.67
N LYS A 138 -4.90 -2.19 44.04
CA LYS A 138 -4.81 -1.69 45.42
C LYS A 138 -5.87 -2.29 46.34
N ASN A 139 -7.10 -2.47 45.85
CA ASN A 139 -8.24 -2.95 46.62
C ASN A 139 -8.30 -4.48 46.74
N THR A 140 -7.66 -5.21 45.82
CA THR A 140 -7.51 -6.68 45.90
C THR A 140 -6.23 -7.12 46.62
N ALA A 141 -5.36 -6.18 47.00
CA ALA A 141 -4.08 -6.46 47.64
C ALA A 141 -3.27 -7.59 46.97
N GLY A 142 -3.26 -7.64 45.62
CA GLY A 142 -2.55 -8.66 44.83
C GLY A 142 -1.02 -8.66 45.00
N PHE A 143 -0.47 -7.73 45.80
CA PHE A 143 0.88 -7.81 46.35
C PHE A 143 0.81 -8.10 47.84
N VAL A 144 0.75 -9.39 48.19
CA VAL A 144 1.01 -9.84 49.55
C VAL A 144 2.51 -9.75 49.78
N SER A 145 2.96 -8.71 50.48
CA SER A 145 4.29 -8.72 51.11
C SER A 145 4.31 -9.83 52.17
N PRO A 146 5.29 -10.75 52.21
CA PRO A 146 5.17 -12.01 52.95
C PRO A 146 5.18 -11.88 54.47
N ASN A 147 5.25 -10.68 55.05
CA ASN A 147 5.81 -10.59 56.40
C ASN A 147 5.25 -9.49 57.29
N GLN A 148 3.93 -9.34 57.43
CA GLN A 148 3.33 -8.68 58.61
C GLN A 148 1.94 -9.25 58.95
N ASN A 149 1.79 -9.76 60.18
CA ASN A 149 0.53 -10.17 60.79
C ASN A 149 -0.50 -9.02 60.76
N LYS A 150 -1.57 -9.16 59.98
CA LYS A 150 -2.69 -8.20 59.89
C LYS A 150 -4.02 -8.96 59.88
N TYR A 151 -4.96 -8.56 60.75
CA TYR A 151 -6.29 -9.18 60.84
C TYR A 151 -7.33 -8.29 60.16
N TRP A 152 -8.04 -8.86 59.19
CA TRP A 152 -9.26 -8.26 58.63
C TRP A 152 -10.46 -8.73 59.44
N SER A 153 -11.38 -7.84 59.79
CA SER A 153 -12.68 -8.22 60.36
C SER A 153 -13.81 -7.68 59.48
N TYR A 154 -14.67 -8.58 59.00
CA TYR A 154 -15.89 -8.22 58.28
C TYR A 154 -16.99 -7.86 59.26
N ASP A 155 -17.50 -6.63 59.18
CA ASP A 155 -18.62 -6.18 59.99
C ASP A 155 -19.94 -6.46 59.27
N ARG A 156 -20.74 -7.39 59.82
CA ARG A 156 -21.97 -7.86 59.17
C ARG A 156 -23.07 -6.80 59.16
N ASP A 157 -23.08 -5.86 60.10
CA ASP A 157 -24.20 -4.93 60.24
C ASP A 157 -24.10 -3.75 59.27
N SER A 158 -22.89 -3.45 58.77
CA SER A 158 -22.65 -2.39 57.78
C SER A 158 -22.27 -2.94 56.39
N HIS A 159 -22.17 -4.26 56.22
CA HIS A 159 -21.66 -4.91 55.02
C HIS A 159 -20.31 -4.35 54.51
N CYS A 160 -19.45 -3.91 55.42
CA CYS A 160 -18.17 -3.26 55.10
C CYS A 160 -16.99 -4.01 55.73
N PHE A 161 -15.85 -4.06 55.02
CA PHE A 161 -14.60 -4.58 55.58
C PHE A 161 -13.93 -3.48 56.43
N LYS A 162 -13.69 -3.75 57.71
CA LYS A 162 -12.97 -2.82 58.59
C LYS A 162 -11.49 -3.14 58.57
N TYR A 163 -10.69 -2.14 58.24
CA TYR A 163 -9.23 -2.17 58.32
C TYR A 163 -8.81 -1.22 59.46
N SER A 164 -8.31 -1.76 60.57
CA SER A 164 -7.78 -0.94 61.67
C SER A 164 -6.25 -0.92 61.62
N PHE A 165 -5.69 0.27 61.39
CA PHE A 165 -4.28 0.54 61.66
C PHE A 165 -4.16 0.98 63.12
N ASP A 166 -3.14 0.50 63.83
CA ASP A 166 -2.94 0.80 65.23
C ASP A 166 -2.91 2.33 65.44
N GLY A 167 -3.93 2.85 66.15
CA GLY A 167 -4.02 4.26 66.56
C GLY A 167 -4.77 5.26 65.68
N GLN A 168 -5.38 4.92 64.53
CA GLN A 168 -6.18 5.89 63.74
C GLN A 168 -7.63 5.43 63.46
N LYS A 169 -8.57 6.40 63.49
CA LYS A 169 -10.01 6.18 63.30
C LYS A 169 -10.30 5.59 61.90
N PRO A 170 -11.23 4.63 61.80
CA PRO A 170 -11.54 3.96 60.53
C PRO A 170 -12.09 4.95 59.50
N ILE A 171 -11.51 4.96 58.30
CA ILE A 171 -11.98 5.74 57.15
C ILE A 171 -13.06 4.92 56.44
N HIS A 172 -14.29 5.46 56.39
CA HIS A 172 -15.41 4.84 55.67
C HIS A 172 -15.32 5.19 54.18
N TYR A 173 -15.00 4.22 53.33
CA TYR A 173 -15.12 4.36 51.88
C TYR A 173 -16.51 3.91 51.44
N ALA A 174 -17.46 4.85 51.36
CA ALA A 174 -18.75 4.65 50.70
C ALA A 174 -18.66 5.25 49.29
N ASN A 175 -18.35 4.42 48.29
CA ASN A 175 -18.55 4.81 46.89
C ASN A 175 -20.02 4.56 46.54
N ASP A 176 -20.82 5.63 46.60
CA ASP A 176 -22.18 5.69 46.07
C ASP A 176 -22.15 5.34 44.56
N PRO A 177 -23.03 4.46 44.05
CA PRO A 177 -22.98 4.05 42.65
C PRO A 177 -23.29 5.24 41.73
N SER A 178 -22.35 5.49 40.81
CA SER A 178 -22.33 6.45 39.70
C SER A 178 -23.63 7.22 39.42
N VAL A 179 -23.50 8.55 39.31
CA VAL A 179 -24.49 9.56 38.88
C VAL A 179 -25.54 9.07 37.86
N LEU A 180 -25.16 8.19 36.93
CA LEU A 180 -26.06 7.57 35.95
C LEU A 180 -27.25 6.83 36.58
N GLY A 181 -27.04 6.15 37.71
CA GLY A 181 -28.09 5.41 38.43
C GLY A 181 -29.12 6.33 39.08
N SER A 182 -28.69 7.50 39.56
CA SER A 182 -29.60 8.52 40.11
C SER A 182 -30.45 9.19 39.03
N TRP A 183 -29.87 9.41 37.85
CA TRP A 183 -30.54 10.04 36.70
C TRP A 183 -31.64 9.16 36.10
N MET A 184 -31.43 7.83 36.07
CA MET A 184 -32.48 6.89 35.61
C MET A 184 -33.61 6.68 36.64
N ARG A 185 -33.37 6.95 37.93
CA ARG A 185 -34.34 6.67 39.01
C ARG A 185 -35.33 7.83 39.21
N ASN A 186 -34.90 9.06 38.96
CA ASN A 186 -35.74 10.25 39.06
C ASN A 186 -36.47 10.45 37.73
N GLY A 187 -37.66 9.84 37.61
CA GLY A 187 -38.42 9.63 36.36
C GLY A 187 -38.94 10.86 35.60
N ASP A 188 -38.17 11.94 35.49
CA ASP A 188 -38.55 13.15 34.77
C ASP A 188 -38.28 13.08 33.27
N VAL A 189 -37.48 12.13 32.80
CA VAL A 189 -37.28 11.88 31.36
C VAL A 189 -38.16 10.70 30.94
N SER A 190 -39.20 10.98 30.14
CA SER A 190 -40.06 9.93 29.64
C SER A 190 -39.23 8.89 28.85
N PRO A 191 -39.47 7.58 29.00
CA PRO A 191 -38.73 6.54 28.29
C PRO A 191 -38.69 6.73 26.76
N ASN A 192 -39.64 7.50 26.23
CA ASN A 192 -39.73 7.82 24.81
C ASN A 192 -38.60 8.74 24.35
N TRP A 193 -38.14 9.68 25.19
CA TRP A 193 -37.01 10.56 24.86
C TRP A 193 -35.69 9.78 24.77
N PHE A 194 -35.48 8.82 25.66
CA PHE A 194 -34.30 7.96 25.60
C PHE A 194 -34.29 7.12 24.32
N VAL A 195 -35.43 6.51 23.97
CA VAL A 195 -35.57 5.75 22.71
C VAL A 195 -35.34 6.64 21.48
N LEU A 196 -35.84 7.87 21.50
CA LEU A 196 -35.62 8.85 20.42
C LEU A 196 -34.13 9.19 20.27
N ILE A 197 -33.43 9.46 21.38
CA ILE A 197 -31.99 9.77 21.37
C ILE A 197 -31.19 8.59 20.85
N VAL A 198 -31.52 7.37 21.27
CA VAL A 198 -30.86 6.14 20.78
C VAL A 198 -31.13 5.93 19.28
N LEU A 199 -32.35 6.17 18.80
CA LEU A 199 -32.67 6.09 17.37
C LEU A 199 -31.91 7.13 16.55
N ILE A 200 -31.81 8.36 17.04
CA ILE A 200 -31.01 9.42 16.39
C ILE A 200 -29.54 9.01 16.35
N LEU A 201 -29.00 8.46 17.44
CA LEU A 201 -27.62 8.00 17.50
C LEU A 201 -27.37 6.84 16.51
N ILE A 202 -28.28 5.86 16.43
CA ILE A 202 -28.21 4.77 15.46
C ILE A 202 -28.27 5.31 14.02
N LEU A 203 -29.12 6.31 13.75
CA LEU A 203 -29.19 6.96 12.44
C LEU A 203 -27.89 7.70 12.10
N PHE A 204 -27.28 8.41 13.05
CA PHE A 204 -26.00 9.06 12.83
C PHE A 204 -24.87 8.06 12.60
N ILE A 205 -24.85 6.94 13.35
CA ILE A 205 -23.87 5.87 13.15
C ILE A 205 -24.09 5.19 11.79
N SER A 206 -25.33 4.95 11.39
CA SER A 206 -25.64 4.33 10.09
C SER A 206 -25.30 5.26 8.93
N ILE A 207 -25.61 6.56 9.02
CA ILE A 207 -25.17 7.55 8.05
C ILE A 207 -23.65 7.60 8.01
N GLY A 208 -22.97 7.66 9.16
CA GLY A 208 -21.50 7.66 9.23
C GLY A 208 -20.88 6.41 8.60
N LEU A 209 -21.45 5.23 8.85
CA LEU A 209 -21.04 3.97 8.24
C LEU A 209 -21.31 3.95 6.73
N ILE A 210 -22.49 4.38 6.28
CA ILE A 210 -22.83 4.47 4.85
C ILE A 210 -21.88 5.44 4.16
N THR A 211 -21.65 6.62 4.72
CA THR A 211 -20.71 7.60 4.18
C THR A 211 -19.30 7.04 4.14
N PHE A 212 -18.84 6.37 5.19
CA PHE A 212 -17.52 5.71 5.23
C PHE A 212 -17.41 4.60 4.18
N VAL A 213 -18.42 3.74 4.07
CA VAL A 213 -18.51 2.66 3.08
C VAL A 213 -18.52 3.25 1.67
N ILE A 214 -19.31 4.28 1.40
CA ILE A 214 -19.33 4.98 0.10
C ILE A 214 -17.95 5.58 -0.19
N HIS A 215 -17.34 6.29 0.75
CA HIS A 215 -16.02 6.91 0.52
C HIS A 215 -14.93 5.87 0.27
N LYS A 216 -15.00 4.72 0.94
CA LYS A 216 -14.02 3.64 0.82
C LYS A 216 -14.26 2.76 -0.41
N LEU A 217 -15.50 2.39 -0.73
CA LEU A 217 -15.84 1.58 -1.90
C LEU A 217 -15.70 2.35 -3.21
N PHE A 218 -16.15 3.61 -3.25
CA PHE A 218 -16.06 4.42 -4.47
C PHE A 218 -14.72 5.15 -4.62
N GLY A 219 -13.74 4.88 -3.74
CA GLY A 219 -12.41 5.46 -3.84
C GLY A 219 -12.38 6.99 -3.70
N LEU A 220 -13.40 7.64 -3.13
CA LEU A 220 -13.43 9.10 -2.97
C LEU A 220 -12.35 9.58 -1.97
N ASP A 221 -11.92 8.73 -1.05
CA ASP A 221 -10.76 9.03 -0.17
C ASP A 221 -9.42 8.99 -0.95
N PHE A 222 -9.41 8.36 -2.13
CA PHE A 222 -8.25 8.35 -3.01
C PHE A 222 -7.90 9.76 -3.47
N LYS A 223 -8.84 10.71 -3.57
CA LYS A 223 -8.50 12.11 -3.86
C LYS A 223 -7.51 12.69 -2.85
N ARG A 224 -7.74 12.42 -1.57
CA ARG A 224 -6.91 12.93 -0.47
C ARG A 224 -5.59 12.17 -0.37
N VAL A 225 -5.59 10.88 -0.69
CA VAL A 225 -4.38 10.05 -0.76
C VAL A 225 -3.54 10.44 -1.97
N TYR A 226 -4.15 10.53 -3.16
CA TYR A 226 -3.59 11.09 -4.38
C TYR A 226 -2.99 12.43 -4.09
N HIS A 227 -3.76 13.42 -3.62
CA HIS A 227 -3.19 14.73 -3.29
C HIS A 227 -2.07 14.64 -2.27
N ARG A 228 -2.10 13.80 -1.22
CA ARG A 228 -0.94 13.70 -0.31
C ARG A 228 0.30 13.11 -0.97
N LEU A 229 0.12 12.08 -1.80
CA LEU A 229 1.20 11.44 -2.55
C LEU A 229 1.71 12.34 -3.70
N THR A 230 0.82 13.15 -4.26
CA THR A 230 1.08 14.13 -5.32
C THR A 230 1.21 15.57 -4.84
N TYR A 231 1.29 15.87 -3.54
CA TYR A 231 1.70 17.19 -3.03
C TYR A 231 3.07 17.12 -2.36
N GLN A 232 3.49 15.96 -1.86
CA GLN A 232 4.81 15.83 -1.23
C GLN A 232 5.96 15.63 -2.22
N GLY A 233 5.69 15.59 -3.53
CA GLY A 233 6.70 15.31 -4.56
C GLY A 233 6.52 16.02 -5.93
N PRO A 234 5.30 16.38 -6.39
CA PRO A 234 5.11 16.83 -7.76
C PRO A 234 4.48 18.18 -8.04
N ASP A 235 4.39 19.14 -7.12
CA ASP A 235 4.34 20.55 -7.59
C ASP A 235 5.72 20.94 -8.16
N GLN A 236 6.82 20.41 -7.60
CA GLN A 236 8.12 20.45 -8.27
C GLN A 236 8.14 19.61 -9.55
N PHE A 237 7.60 18.39 -9.56
CA PHE A 237 7.58 17.53 -10.76
C PHE A 237 6.60 18.00 -11.86
N LYS A 238 5.50 18.70 -11.54
CA LYS A 238 4.61 19.29 -12.55
C LYS A 238 5.33 20.42 -13.27
N ASP A 239 5.93 21.35 -12.55
CA ASP A 239 6.69 22.45 -13.17
C ASP A 239 7.91 21.92 -13.95
N VAL A 240 8.52 20.83 -13.46
CA VAL A 240 9.68 20.14 -14.06
C VAL A 240 9.30 19.30 -15.28
N PHE A 241 8.07 18.83 -15.47
CA PHE A 241 7.70 18.04 -16.67
C PHE A 241 6.67 18.72 -17.59
N VAL A 242 5.97 19.72 -17.09
CA VAL A 242 4.91 20.49 -17.77
C VAL A 242 5.36 21.94 -17.82
N GLY A 243 6.25 22.23 -18.76
CA GLY A 243 6.77 23.57 -18.99
C GLY A 243 5.90 24.26 -20.03
N SER A 244 5.63 25.54 -19.82
CA SER A 244 4.76 26.39 -20.65
C SER A 244 5.30 26.69 -22.06
N ASN A 245 6.13 25.81 -22.62
CA ASN A 245 6.66 25.88 -23.98
C ASN A 245 6.90 24.45 -24.48
N CYS A 246 5.97 23.95 -25.30
CA CYS A 246 5.83 22.58 -25.80
C CYS A 246 7.03 21.97 -26.59
N LYS A 247 8.22 21.86 -26.01
CA LYS A 247 9.38 21.15 -26.61
C LYS A 247 9.97 20.08 -25.68
N GLY A 248 9.15 19.07 -25.37
CA GLY A 248 9.57 17.87 -24.65
C GLY A 248 9.75 18.08 -23.15
N LEU A 249 10.49 17.17 -22.51
CA LEU A 249 10.82 17.22 -21.09
C LEU A 249 11.36 18.62 -20.80
N THR A 250 10.78 19.36 -19.83
CA THR A 250 11.23 20.73 -19.61
C THR A 250 12.72 20.75 -19.28
N LEU A 251 13.38 21.87 -19.54
CA LEU A 251 14.80 22.02 -19.20
C LEU A 251 15.04 21.69 -17.70
N GLU A 252 14.14 22.16 -16.83
CA GLU A 252 14.17 21.89 -15.38
C GLU A 252 13.90 20.41 -15.05
N GLY A 253 13.04 19.78 -15.84
CA GLY A 253 12.83 18.33 -16.02
C GLY A 253 14.09 17.55 -16.13
N LYS A 254 14.75 17.82 -17.25
CA LYS A 254 15.98 17.18 -17.65
C LYS A 254 17.03 17.41 -16.60
N GLU A 255 17.23 18.66 -16.19
CA GLU A 255 18.20 19.01 -15.14
C GLU A 255 17.92 18.24 -13.85
N THR A 256 16.67 18.14 -13.41
CA THR A 256 16.34 17.42 -12.16
C THR A 256 16.62 15.93 -12.29
N ILE A 257 16.27 15.30 -13.41
CA ILE A 257 16.61 13.89 -13.68
C ILE A 257 18.12 13.72 -13.74
N ILE A 258 18.83 14.53 -14.52
CA ILE A 258 20.29 14.49 -14.65
C ILE A 258 20.95 14.72 -13.30
N HIS A 259 20.44 15.65 -12.49
CA HIS A 259 20.92 15.89 -11.14
C HIS A 259 20.64 14.72 -10.19
N ARG A 260 19.54 13.99 -10.37
CA ARG A 260 19.31 12.74 -9.65
C ARG A 260 20.23 11.64 -10.15
N LEU A 261 20.50 11.54 -11.45
CA LEU A 261 21.39 10.54 -12.02
C LEU A 261 22.86 10.81 -11.64
N LEU A 262 23.25 12.08 -11.55
CA LEU A 262 24.63 12.51 -11.25
C LEU A 262 24.84 12.97 -9.80
N HIS A 263 23.79 13.03 -8.97
CA HIS A 263 23.78 13.48 -7.57
C HIS A 263 24.49 14.84 -7.33
N SER A 264 24.43 15.80 -8.27
CA SER A 264 25.45 16.86 -8.35
C SER A 264 25.11 18.27 -7.84
N LYS A 265 23.91 18.58 -7.31
CA LYS A 265 23.64 20.00 -6.91
C LYS A 265 24.48 20.50 -5.71
N ASN A 266 24.99 19.61 -4.85
CA ASN A 266 25.91 19.98 -3.75
C ASN A 266 26.95 18.87 -3.54
N TYR A 267 28.01 18.94 -4.34
CA TYR A 267 29.15 18.00 -4.40
C TYR A 267 29.71 17.63 -3.01
N SER A 268 29.48 16.40 -2.59
CA SER A 268 30.34 15.71 -1.62
C SER A 268 30.30 14.20 -1.76
N ARG A 269 29.25 13.62 -2.37
CA ARG A 269 29.18 12.17 -2.56
C ARG A 269 29.68 11.79 -3.96
N PRO A 270 30.77 11.03 -4.06
CA PRO A 270 31.25 10.54 -5.34
C PRO A 270 30.21 9.61 -5.98
N ILE A 271 30.12 9.64 -7.31
CA ILE A 271 29.43 8.59 -8.07
C ILE A 271 30.08 7.26 -7.69
N ASN A 272 29.27 6.30 -7.24
CA ASN A 272 29.68 4.96 -6.86
C ASN A 272 28.54 3.95 -7.14
N SER A 273 28.83 2.67 -6.92
CA SER A 273 27.89 1.54 -7.07
C SER A 273 26.58 1.70 -6.28
N TYR A 274 26.53 2.55 -5.26
CA TYR A 274 25.31 2.80 -4.49
C TYR A 274 24.33 3.77 -5.17
N ASN A 275 24.74 4.41 -6.27
CA ASN A 275 23.93 5.38 -7.01
C ASN A 275 23.40 4.81 -8.33
N ASN A 276 23.27 3.49 -8.42
CA ASN A 276 22.71 2.84 -9.59
C ASN A 276 21.26 3.26 -9.81
N THR A 277 20.90 3.56 -11.04
CA THR A 277 19.57 4.07 -11.39
C THR A 277 18.93 3.24 -12.47
N LEU A 278 17.64 2.98 -12.33
CA LEU A 278 16.84 2.26 -13.30
C LEU A 278 15.76 3.21 -13.80
N ILE A 279 15.88 3.60 -15.06
CA ILE A 279 14.95 4.46 -15.76
C ILE A 279 13.94 3.57 -16.46
N VAL A 280 12.68 3.66 -16.06
CA VAL A 280 11.57 2.93 -16.66
C VAL A 280 10.67 3.93 -17.35
N GLY A 281 10.45 3.78 -18.66
CA GLY A 281 9.63 4.71 -19.42
C GLY A 281 8.81 3.99 -20.48
N VAL A 282 7.58 4.43 -20.68
CA VAL A 282 6.68 3.85 -21.71
C VAL A 282 7.12 4.24 -23.13
N ASN A 283 8.13 5.12 -23.27
CA ASN A 283 8.59 5.64 -24.55
C ASN A 283 10.12 5.80 -24.60
N ALA A 284 10.80 5.02 -25.43
CA ALA A 284 12.26 5.13 -25.65
C ALA A 284 12.75 6.51 -26.12
N SER A 285 11.90 7.34 -26.72
CA SER A 285 12.34 8.66 -27.19
C SER A 285 12.89 9.54 -26.06
N HIS A 286 12.33 9.46 -24.85
CA HIS A 286 12.81 10.24 -23.70
C HIS A 286 14.14 9.72 -23.17
N ILE A 287 14.34 8.41 -23.22
CA ILE A 287 15.59 7.75 -22.82
C ILE A 287 16.74 8.27 -23.67
N SER A 288 16.57 8.37 -24.99
CA SER A 288 17.62 8.87 -25.89
C SER A 288 18.05 10.30 -25.55
N ILE A 289 17.09 11.15 -25.16
CA ILE A 289 17.37 12.54 -24.76
C ILE A 289 18.15 12.55 -23.45
N ILE A 290 17.72 11.77 -22.46
CA ILE A 290 18.42 11.65 -21.17
C ILE A 290 19.84 11.12 -21.40
N LYS A 291 20.03 10.12 -22.27
CA LYS A 291 21.34 9.58 -22.63
C LYS A 291 22.25 10.65 -23.22
N ASN A 292 21.77 11.40 -24.22
CA ASN A 292 22.55 12.44 -24.86
C ASN A 292 22.92 13.57 -23.88
N GLU A 293 21.98 13.93 -23.01
CA GLU A 293 22.25 14.93 -21.98
C GLU A 293 23.24 14.42 -20.92
N LEU A 294 23.15 13.16 -20.52
CA LEU A 294 24.15 12.54 -19.64
C LEU A 294 25.52 12.54 -20.32
N SER A 295 25.62 12.11 -21.57
CA SER A 295 26.90 12.03 -22.27
C SER A 295 27.55 13.41 -22.45
N CYS A 296 26.74 14.48 -22.64
CA CYS A 296 27.24 15.86 -22.71
C CYS A 296 27.60 16.46 -21.34
N ASN A 297 26.87 16.15 -20.28
CA ASN A 297 27.03 16.78 -18.96
C ASN A 297 27.96 16.02 -18.01
N VAL A 298 28.26 14.76 -18.32
CA VAL A 298 29.23 13.98 -17.57
C VAL A 298 30.60 14.67 -17.69
N ASN A 299 31.05 15.25 -16.58
CA ASN A 299 32.28 16.03 -16.49
C ASN A 299 33.49 15.18 -16.96
N ARG A 300 34.58 15.82 -17.39
CA ARG A 300 35.84 15.16 -17.82
C ARG A 300 36.45 14.18 -16.81
N GLN A 301 35.93 14.14 -15.59
CA GLN A 301 36.35 13.24 -14.51
C GLN A 301 35.76 11.83 -14.60
N TYR A 302 34.78 11.62 -15.47
CA TYR A 302 34.11 10.34 -15.62
C TYR A 302 34.15 9.88 -17.07
N THR A 303 34.33 8.59 -17.26
CA THR A 303 34.20 7.95 -18.57
C THR A 303 32.77 7.47 -18.74
N PHE A 304 32.08 7.97 -19.77
CA PHE A 304 30.72 7.57 -20.11
C PHE A 304 30.76 6.45 -21.16
N LEU A 305 30.14 5.32 -20.87
CA LEU A 305 30.08 4.17 -21.77
C LEU A 305 28.64 3.76 -22.00
N ILE A 306 28.33 3.32 -23.21
CA ILE A 306 27.00 2.83 -23.58
C ILE A 306 27.07 1.32 -23.87
N ILE A 307 26.07 0.58 -23.42
CA ILE A 307 25.85 -0.82 -23.78
C ILE A 307 24.44 -0.93 -24.34
N ASP A 308 24.27 -1.47 -25.55
CA ASP A 308 22.95 -1.80 -26.09
C ASP A 308 22.69 -3.30 -25.91
N MET A 309 21.60 -3.64 -25.23
CA MET A 309 21.24 -5.04 -25.00
C MET A 309 20.78 -5.76 -26.27
N TYR A 310 20.46 -5.07 -27.37
CA TYR A 310 20.21 -5.74 -28.65
C TYR A 310 21.45 -6.47 -29.18
N ASP A 311 22.66 -6.02 -28.83
CA ASP A 311 23.91 -6.64 -29.28
C ASP A 311 24.18 -8.00 -28.58
N ILE A 312 23.40 -8.35 -27.55
CA ILE A 312 23.56 -9.60 -26.80
C ILE A 312 23.19 -10.85 -27.60
N ASP A 313 22.27 -10.74 -28.57
CA ASP A 313 21.76 -11.90 -29.31
C ASP A 313 22.86 -12.55 -30.16
N GLY A 314 23.70 -11.71 -30.79
CA GLY A 314 24.86 -12.16 -31.55
C GLY A 314 25.95 -12.82 -30.72
N LEU A 315 25.84 -12.77 -29.39
CA LEU A 315 26.80 -13.37 -28.47
C LEU A 315 26.35 -14.72 -27.93
N SER A 316 25.05 -15.01 -27.88
CA SER A 316 24.46 -16.18 -27.20
C SER A 316 25.15 -17.51 -27.57
N SER A 317 25.36 -17.74 -28.87
CA SER A 317 26.02 -18.95 -29.38
C SER A 317 27.50 -19.08 -28.97
N SER A 318 28.22 -17.95 -28.89
CA SER A 318 29.61 -17.92 -28.39
C SER A 318 29.68 -17.99 -26.86
N ILE A 319 28.67 -17.48 -26.17
CA ILE A 319 28.61 -17.39 -24.70
C ILE A 319 28.51 -18.77 -24.06
N LEU A 320 27.71 -19.67 -24.62
CA LEU A 320 27.61 -21.04 -24.10
C LEU A 320 28.96 -21.79 -24.10
N SER A 321 29.94 -21.34 -24.89
CA SER A 321 31.28 -21.92 -24.94
C SER A 321 32.31 -21.25 -24.02
N MET A 322 32.00 -20.06 -23.49
CA MET A 322 32.94 -19.18 -22.78
C MET A 322 32.57 -19.03 -21.30
N GLU A 323 31.94 -20.05 -20.69
CA GLU A 323 31.32 -20.02 -19.34
C GLU A 323 32.14 -19.36 -18.22
N ASN A 324 33.47 -19.22 -18.37
CA ASN A 324 34.38 -18.81 -17.31
C ASN A 324 34.93 -17.37 -17.39
N ASP A 325 34.68 -16.57 -18.45
CA ASP A 325 35.28 -15.23 -18.54
C ASP A 325 34.28 -14.09 -18.85
N PRO A 326 33.59 -13.56 -17.81
CA PRO A 326 32.54 -12.55 -17.98
C PRO A 326 33.02 -11.23 -18.62
N GLY A 327 34.28 -10.86 -18.48
CA GLY A 327 34.80 -9.62 -19.06
C GLY A 327 35.12 -9.72 -20.54
N ALA A 328 35.41 -10.92 -21.08
CA ALA A 328 35.46 -11.10 -22.54
C ALA A 328 34.11 -10.77 -23.20
N TYR A 329 33.00 -11.07 -22.53
CA TYR A 329 31.66 -10.68 -23.00
C TYR A 329 31.46 -9.19 -22.94
N LEU A 330 31.82 -8.58 -21.81
CA LEU A 330 31.69 -7.15 -21.61
C LEU A 330 32.52 -6.39 -22.64
N GLU A 331 33.74 -6.84 -22.92
CA GLU A 331 34.59 -6.28 -23.96
C GLU A 331 33.93 -6.35 -25.34
N LYS A 332 33.37 -7.50 -25.71
CA LYS A 332 32.72 -7.67 -27.02
C LYS A 332 31.45 -6.81 -27.14
N LEU A 333 30.64 -6.70 -26.09
CA LEU A 333 29.47 -5.82 -26.02
C LEU A 333 29.83 -4.34 -26.08
N LEU A 334 30.89 -3.93 -25.38
CA LEU A 334 31.30 -2.53 -25.39
C LEU A 334 31.89 -2.11 -26.74
N ASN A 335 32.54 -3.04 -27.44
CA ASN A 335 33.09 -2.81 -28.77
C ASN A 335 32.02 -2.63 -29.86
N THR A 336 30.81 -3.19 -29.69
CA THR A 336 29.71 -2.99 -30.67
C THR A 336 29.06 -1.61 -30.52
N ALA A 337 29.03 -1.05 -29.31
CA ALA A 337 28.36 0.21 -29.00
C ALA A 337 29.14 1.50 -29.37
N ASN A 338 30.10 1.42 -30.31
CA ASN A 338 30.93 2.56 -30.76
C ASN A 338 31.67 3.33 -29.65
N ASN A 339 31.95 2.69 -28.51
CA ASN A 339 32.74 3.31 -27.44
C ASN A 339 34.22 3.41 -27.84
N ASP A 340 34.97 4.33 -27.21
CA ASP A 340 36.42 4.43 -27.39
C ASP A 340 37.11 3.18 -26.83
N LYS A 341 37.94 2.52 -27.64
CA LYS A 341 38.66 1.29 -27.27
C LYS A 341 39.56 1.49 -26.05
N ASP A 342 40.15 2.67 -25.90
CA ASP A 342 41.02 2.96 -24.75
C ASP A 342 40.20 3.01 -23.46
N ASP A 343 38.96 3.52 -23.51
CA ASP A 343 38.06 3.59 -22.37
C ASP A 343 37.48 2.23 -22.00
N ILE A 344 37.19 1.38 -22.99
CA ILE A 344 36.82 -0.03 -22.77
C ILE A 344 37.95 -0.75 -22.05
N LYS A 345 39.18 -0.60 -22.54
CA LYS A 345 40.35 -1.25 -21.96
C LYS A 345 40.55 -0.82 -20.50
N LYS A 346 40.46 0.48 -20.21
CA LYS A 346 40.53 1.00 -18.83
C LYS A 346 39.43 0.43 -17.95
N LEU A 347 38.19 0.29 -18.45
CA LEU A 347 37.10 -0.31 -17.68
C LEU A 347 37.43 -1.77 -17.36
N ILE A 348 37.87 -2.56 -18.34
CA ILE A 348 38.24 -3.96 -18.14
C ILE A 348 39.37 -4.08 -17.12
N GLU A 349 40.44 -3.30 -17.30
CA GLU A 349 41.56 -3.21 -16.35
C GLU A 349 41.03 -2.86 -14.95
N THR A 350 40.11 -1.90 -14.82
CA THR A 350 39.48 -1.51 -13.54
C THR A 350 38.64 -2.62 -12.92
N LEU A 351 37.93 -3.41 -13.72
CA LEU A 351 37.08 -4.49 -13.21
C LEU A 351 37.91 -5.70 -12.74
N TYR A 352 39.03 -6.01 -13.40
CA TYR A 352 39.87 -7.17 -13.09
C TYR A 352 41.00 -6.87 -12.12
N GLU A 353 41.74 -5.81 -12.41
CA GLU A 353 42.82 -5.34 -11.58
C GLU A 353 42.18 -4.39 -10.57
N ARG A 354 42.42 -4.56 -9.26
CA ARG A 354 42.05 -3.57 -8.22
C ARG A 354 42.89 -2.29 -8.38
N SER A 355 42.96 -1.78 -9.59
CA SER A 355 43.72 -0.65 -10.09
C SER A 355 43.09 0.65 -9.60
N ASP A 356 43.84 1.73 -9.77
CA ASP A 356 43.68 3.02 -9.10
C ASP A 356 42.22 3.49 -9.01
N LYS A 357 41.78 3.76 -7.77
CA LYS A 357 40.44 4.25 -7.38
C LYS A 357 40.07 5.62 -7.98
N GLU A 358 40.93 6.20 -8.82
CA GLU A 358 40.77 7.56 -9.33
C GLU A 358 39.85 7.63 -10.55
N HIS A 359 39.86 6.62 -11.44
CA HIS A 359 38.96 6.63 -12.60
C HIS A 359 37.57 6.11 -12.25
N LYS A 360 36.55 6.85 -12.66
CA LYS A 360 35.14 6.51 -12.43
C LYS A 360 34.41 6.38 -13.74
N PHE A 361 33.52 5.40 -13.80
CA PHE A 361 32.77 5.05 -14.99
C PHE A 361 31.27 5.27 -14.74
N VAL A 362 30.61 5.82 -15.74
CA VAL A 362 29.15 5.90 -15.81
C VAL A 362 28.74 5.05 -17.01
N ILE A 363 28.11 3.91 -16.75
CA ILE A 363 27.66 2.99 -17.78
C ILE A 363 26.16 3.15 -17.98
N PHE A 364 25.75 3.43 -19.21
CA PHE A 364 24.35 3.52 -19.60
C PHE A 364 23.96 2.30 -20.43
N ILE A 365 23.03 1.50 -19.91
CA ILE A 365 22.57 0.28 -20.57
C ILE A 365 21.21 0.52 -21.20
N GLU A 366 21.12 0.41 -22.52
CA GLU A 366 19.90 0.57 -23.31
C GLU A 366 19.17 -0.77 -23.53
N HIS A 367 17.87 -0.66 -23.79
CA HIS A 367 16.98 -1.77 -24.15
C HIS A 367 17.04 -2.96 -23.18
N PHE A 368 17.10 -2.69 -21.89
CA PHE A 368 17.32 -3.72 -20.87
C PHE A 368 16.23 -4.82 -20.87
N GLU A 369 15.03 -4.50 -21.37
CA GLU A 369 13.91 -5.41 -21.61
C GLU A 369 14.16 -6.48 -22.67
N PHE A 370 15.16 -6.30 -23.53
CA PHE A 370 15.33 -7.15 -24.71
C PHE A 370 15.42 -8.63 -24.35
N ALA A 371 14.53 -9.48 -24.88
CA ALA A 371 14.49 -10.90 -24.57
C ALA A 371 14.40 -11.23 -23.06
N TYR A 372 13.63 -10.44 -22.29
CA TYR A 372 13.38 -10.71 -20.87
C TYR A 372 12.72 -12.08 -20.60
N ASN A 373 12.15 -12.71 -21.62
CA ASN A 373 11.53 -14.03 -21.59
C ASN A 373 12.49 -15.17 -21.98
N ASP A 374 13.77 -14.88 -22.21
CA ASP A 374 14.81 -15.88 -22.46
C ASP A 374 15.70 -16.02 -21.22
N HIS A 375 15.64 -17.19 -20.59
CA HIS A 375 16.44 -17.52 -19.40
C HIS A 375 17.95 -17.38 -19.66
N SER A 376 18.43 -17.89 -20.80
CA SER A 376 19.86 -17.91 -21.11
C SER A 376 20.40 -16.50 -21.25
N LEU A 377 19.68 -15.63 -21.96
CA LEU A 377 20.07 -14.22 -22.12
C LEU A 377 19.95 -13.46 -20.79
N ASN A 378 18.93 -13.74 -19.98
CA ASN A 378 18.81 -13.14 -18.65
C ASN A 378 19.98 -13.52 -17.74
N GLN A 379 20.47 -14.75 -17.78
CA GLN A 379 21.68 -15.13 -17.02
C GLN A 379 22.91 -14.34 -17.43
N VAL A 380 23.06 -14.06 -18.73
CA VAL A 380 24.18 -13.25 -19.24
C VAL A 380 24.06 -11.82 -18.75
N LYS A 381 22.87 -11.22 -18.86
CA LYS A 381 22.60 -9.88 -18.30
C LYS A 381 22.88 -9.83 -16.80
N LEU A 382 22.46 -10.85 -16.06
CA LEU A 382 22.65 -10.95 -14.62
C LEU A 382 24.15 -10.97 -14.28
N LYS A 383 24.95 -11.80 -14.95
CA LYS A 383 26.41 -11.87 -14.75
C LYS A 383 27.10 -10.54 -15.10
N ILE A 384 26.70 -9.89 -16.19
CA ILE A 384 27.22 -8.57 -16.57
C ILE A 384 26.90 -7.56 -15.48
N LEU A 385 25.66 -7.50 -15.03
CA LEU A 385 25.24 -6.54 -14.01
C LEU A 385 25.88 -6.80 -12.66
N GLU A 386 25.95 -8.05 -12.20
CA GLU A 386 26.67 -8.43 -10.97
C GLU A 386 28.09 -7.86 -11.01
N ARG A 387 28.79 -8.06 -12.14
CA ARG A 387 30.17 -7.58 -12.31
C ARG A 387 30.30 -6.06 -12.29
N LEU A 388 29.37 -5.34 -12.92
CA LEU A 388 29.40 -3.88 -12.98
C LEU A 388 29.01 -3.24 -11.64
N VAL A 389 27.99 -3.79 -10.97
CA VAL A 389 27.45 -3.25 -9.71
C VAL A 389 28.39 -3.51 -8.53
N ASP A 390 29.14 -4.60 -8.54
CA ASP A 390 30.08 -4.94 -7.46
C ASP A 390 31.27 -3.96 -7.34
N HIS A 391 31.49 -3.08 -8.32
CA HIS A 391 32.65 -2.19 -8.35
C HIS A 391 32.31 -0.75 -7.93
N ASP A 392 32.95 -0.25 -6.87
CA ASP A 392 32.67 1.08 -6.29
C ASP A 392 32.91 2.26 -7.23
N SER A 393 33.71 2.11 -8.28
CA SER A 393 34.00 3.19 -9.24
C SER A 393 33.03 3.23 -10.42
N VAL A 394 32.10 2.28 -10.51
CA VAL A 394 31.16 2.16 -11.61
C VAL A 394 29.77 2.52 -11.11
N ALA A 395 29.10 3.44 -11.80
CA ALA A 395 27.66 3.65 -11.65
C ALA A 395 26.94 3.17 -12.90
N VAL A 396 25.91 2.35 -12.69
CA VAL A 396 25.11 1.76 -13.76
C VAL A 396 23.76 2.45 -13.85
N ASN A 397 23.45 2.94 -15.03
CA ASN A 397 22.15 3.50 -15.38
C ASN A 397 21.48 2.56 -16.36
N LEU A 398 20.44 1.86 -15.91
CA LEU A 398 19.63 1.00 -16.73
C LEU A 398 18.52 1.82 -17.37
N SER A 399 18.26 1.58 -18.65
CA SER A 399 17.08 2.04 -19.33
C SER A 399 16.24 0.86 -19.75
N SER A 400 14.95 0.87 -19.39
CA SER A 400 14.00 -0.12 -19.85
C SER A 400 12.65 0.45 -20.25
N GLU A 401 12.10 -0.07 -21.33
CA GLU A 401 10.72 0.21 -21.75
C GLU A 401 9.68 -0.54 -20.90
N ILE A 402 10.05 -1.68 -20.33
CA ILE A 402 9.14 -2.49 -19.50
C ILE A 402 9.48 -2.33 -18.02
N ASN A 403 8.50 -2.60 -17.16
CA ASN A 403 8.76 -2.69 -15.74
C ASN A 403 9.62 -3.95 -15.46
N PRO A 404 10.78 -3.86 -14.77
CA PRO A 404 11.59 -5.04 -14.46
C PRO A 404 10.89 -6.09 -13.60
N ILE A 405 9.74 -5.76 -12.99
CA ILE A 405 8.84 -6.75 -12.41
C ILE A 405 8.53 -7.87 -13.40
N ASN A 406 8.49 -7.58 -14.71
CA ASN A 406 8.28 -8.57 -15.77
C ASN A 406 9.38 -9.65 -15.82
N ILE A 407 10.62 -9.33 -15.39
CA ILE A 407 11.69 -10.33 -15.23
C ILE A 407 11.36 -11.26 -14.06
N TYR A 408 10.94 -10.72 -12.92
CA TYR A 408 10.53 -11.52 -11.76
C TYR A 408 9.36 -12.44 -12.11
N ASP A 409 8.38 -11.88 -12.82
CA ASP A 409 7.20 -12.56 -13.32
C ASP A 409 7.52 -13.74 -14.23
N PHE A 410 8.54 -13.61 -15.09
CA PHE A 410 9.04 -14.67 -15.94
C PHE A 410 9.61 -15.83 -15.09
N TYR A 411 10.52 -15.52 -14.17
CA TYR A 411 11.13 -16.53 -13.30
C TYR A 411 10.08 -17.21 -12.40
N GLU A 412 9.12 -16.47 -11.85
CA GLU A 412 8.04 -17.04 -11.03
C GLU A 412 7.17 -18.00 -11.84
N GLN A 413 6.85 -17.67 -13.10
CA GLN A 413 6.10 -18.55 -13.99
C GLN A 413 6.87 -19.83 -14.31
N GLU A 414 8.16 -19.73 -14.66
CA GLU A 414 8.97 -20.91 -14.95
C GLU A 414 9.18 -21.78 -13.69
N ILE A 415 9.35 -21.18 -12.50
CA ILE A 415 9.38 -21.90 -11.22
C ILE A 415 8.09 -22.69 -11.01
N ARG A 416 6.92 -22.04 -11.09
CA ARG A 416 5.61 -22.69 -10.90
C ARG A 416 5.37 -23.82 -11.90
N LYS A 417 5.79 -23.62 -13.16
CA LYS A 417 5.68 -24.61 -14.23
C LYS A 417 6.53 -25.83 -13.95
N VAL A 418 7.78 -25.66 -13.51
CA VAL A 418 8.67 -26.77 -13.14
C VAL A 418 8.15 -27.49 -11.89
N GLU A 419 7.64 -26.76 -10.89
CA GLU A 419 7.02 -27.35 -9.69
C GLU A 419 5.79 -28.20 -10.05
N GLY A 420 4.90 -27.71 -10.91
CA GLY A 420 3.74 -28.50 -11.39
C GLY A 420 4.14 -29.76 -12.17
N MET A 421 5.28 -29.74 -12.89
CA MET A 421 5.82 -30.93 -13.54
C MET A 421 6.39 -31.95 -12.55
N LEU A 422 6.92 -31.49 -11.41
CA LEU A 422 7.41 -32.36 -10.34
C LEU A 422 6.25 -33.01 -9.58
N ASP A 423 5.16 -32.30 -9.33
CA ASP A 423 4.00 -32.83 -8.61
C ASP A 423 3.23 -33.90 -9.40
N THR A 424 3.24 -33.82 -10.73
CA THR A 424 2.49 -34.73 -11.60
C THR A 424 3.19 -36.06 -11.88
N LYS A 425 4.51 -36.15 -11.69
CA LYS A 425 5.29 -37.35 -11.95
C LYS A 425 5.69 -37.94 -10.61
N GLY A 426 5.17 -39.10 -10.24
CA GLY A 426 5.43 -39.74 -8.93
C GLY A 426 6.68 -40.63 -8.86
N GLU A 427 7.44 -40.78 -9.95
CA GLU A 427 8.57 -41.72 -10.02
C GLU A 427 9.93 -41.02 -10.13
N VAL A 428 10.89 -41.50 -9.33
CA VAL A 428 12.28 -41.03 -9.29
C VAL A 428 13.00 -41.50 -10.57
N SER A 429 12.88 -40.71 -11.63
CA SER A 429 13.61 -40.87 -12.89
C SER A 429 14.71 -39.80 -12.98
N ASP A 430 15.76 -40.03 -13.79
CA ASP A 430 16.81 -39.04 -14.07
C ASP A 430 16.25 -37.67 -14.50
N VAL A 431 15.06 -37.67 -15.13
CA VAL A 431 14.31 -36.45 -15.51
C VAL A 431 13.91 -35.60 -14.29
N MET A 432 13.66 -36.20 -13.12
CA MET A 432 13.39 -35.42 -11.91
C MET A 432 14.63 -34.70 -11.39
N LEU A 433 15.81 -35.31 -11.53
CA LEU A 433 17.05 -34.69 -11.08
C LEU A 433 17.33 -33.45 -11.93
N THR A 434 17.17 -33.54 -13.26
CA THR A 434 17.35 -32.39 -14.15
C THR A 434 16.30 -31.29 -13.90
N LEU A 435 15.03 -31.64 -13.66
CA LEU A 435 14.00 -30.66 -13.30
C LEU A 435 14.28 -29.97 -11.96
N ARG A 436 14.79 -30.70 -10.96
CA ARG A 436 15.17 -30.09 -9.66
C ARG A 436 16.37 -29.17 -9.78
N GLU A 437 17.33 -29.51 -10.64
CA GLU A 437 18.49 -28.66 -10.93
C GLU A 437 18.03 -27.35 -11.60
N GLN A 438 17.20 -27.45 -12.64
CA GLN A 438 16.57 -26.29 -13.30
C GLN A 438 15.76 -25.44 -12.32
N LEU A 439 14.96 -26.05 -11.45
CA LEU A 439 14.22 -25.33 -10.42
C LEU A 439 15.15 -24.56 -9.47
N SER A 440 16.24 -25.21 -9.04
CA SER A 440 17.22 -24.58 -8.15
C SER A 440 17.93 -23.40 -8.83
N GLU A 441 18.23 -23.53 -10.12
CA GLU A 441 18.81 -22.47 -10.95
C GLU A 441 17.86 -21.28 -11.06
N PHE A 442 16.60 -21.49 -11.46
CA PHE A 442 15.61 -20.42 -11.54
C PHE A 442 15.40 -19.72 -10.19
N GLN A 443 15.36 -20.47 -9.08
CA GLN A 443 15.21 -19.91 -7.73
C GLN A 443 16.42 -19.07 -7.30
N VAL A 444 17.64 -19.48 -7.67
CA VAL A 444 18.86 -18.72 -7.40
C VAL A 444 18.87 -17.44 -8.21
N ASP A 445 18.60 -17.52 -9.52
CA ASP A 445 18.60 -16.37 -10.41
C ASP A 445 17.50 -15.36 -10.05
N TYR A 446 16.32 -15.84 -9.67
CA TYR A 446 15.24 -14.99 -9.15
C TYR A 446 15.70 -14.16 -7.94
N LYS A 447 16.35 -14.80 -6.96
CA LYS A 447 16.87 -14.11 -5.75
C LYS A 447 17.97 -13.12 -6.10
N LYS A 448 18.85 -13.47 -7.04
CA LYS A 448 19.91 -12.59 -7.51
C LYS A 448 19.34 -11.35 -8.20
N TRP A 449 18.36 -11.52 -9.09
CA TRP A 449 17.65 -10.41 -9.73
C TRP A 449 16.97 -9.49 -8.70
N LEU A 450 16.32 -10.09 -7.69
CA LEU A 450 15.66 -9.33 -6.62
C LEU A 450 16.68 -8.48 -5.83
N ASN A 451 17.80 -9.08 -5.44
CA ASN A 451 18.85 -8.38 -4.70
C ASN A 451 19.52 -7.29 -5.54
N LEU A 452 19.84 -7.61 -6.81
CA LEU A 452 20.56 -6.71 -7.70
C LEU A 452 19.71 -5.49 -8.03
N LEU A 453 18.50 -5.69 -8.57
CA LEU A 453 17.62 -4.58 -8.96
C LEU A 453 17.06 -3.84 -7.74
N GLY A 454 16.99 -4.48 -6.57
CA GLY A 454 16.67 -3.82 -5.31
C GLY A 454 17.68 -2.74 -4.89
N SER A 455 18.90 -2.77 -5.44
CA SER A 455 19.90 -1.70 -5.23
C SER A 455 19.73 -0.48 -6.15
N PHE A 456 18.86 -0.57 -7.17
CA PHE A 456 18.67 0.50 -8.13
C PHE A 456 17.59 1.47 -7.66
N THR A 457 17.86 2.76 -7.79
CA THR A 457 16.83 3.78 -7.65
C THR A 457 15.94 3.75 -8.90
N LYS A 458 14.66 3.39 -8.75
CA LYS A 458 13.70 3.41 -9.87
C LYS A 458 13.25 4.84 -10.16
N ILE A 459 13.42 5.28 -11.40
CA ILE A 459 12.87 6.53 -11.94
C ILE A 459 11.87 6.17 -13.03
N THR A 460 10.58 6.41 -12.77
CA THR A 460 9.52 6.23 -13.76
C THR A 460 9.35 7.52 -14.56
N LEU A 461 9.48 7.44 -15.88
CA LEU A 461 9.22 8.55 -16.78
C LEU A 461 7.74 8.55 -17.20
N PRO A 462 6.98 9.62 -16.90
CA PRO A 462 5.59 9.74 -17.35
C PRO A 462 5.50 9.90 -18.86
N LEU A 463 4.36 9.50 -19.44
CA LEU A 463 3.92 9.99 -20.73
C LEU A 463 3.82 11.52 -20.68
N GLN A 464 4.44 12.19 -21.65
CA GLN A 464 4.38 13.64 -21.75
C GLN A 464 2.93 14.10 -21.93
N LEU A 465 2.50 15.02 -21.07
CA LEU A 465 1.22 15.70 -21.20
C LEU A 465 1.44 17.03 -21.89
N PHE A 466 0.73 17.26 -22.99
CA PHE A 466 0.72 18.55 -23.67
C PHE A 466 -0.49 19.35 -23.19
N GLU A 467 -0.25 20.49 -22.56
CA GLU A 467 -1.32 21.41 -22.13
C GLU A 467 -1.92 22.13 -23.35
N THR A 468 -3.20 22.50 -23.24
CA THR A 468 -4.00 23.15 -24.28
C THR A 468 -3.63 24.62 -24.50
N ASP A 469 -3.01 25.24 -23.51
CA ASP A 469 -2.97 26.70 -23.35
C ASP A 469 -2.10 27.41 -24.40
N ASP A 470 -1.17 26.68 -25.05
CA ASP A 470 -0.32 27.23 -26.11
C ASP A 470 -1.08 27.54 -27.42
N LEU A 471 -2.32 27.04 -27.59
CA LEU A 471 -3.13 27.26 -28.80
C LEU A 471 -4.18 28.38 -28.65
N GLU A 472 -4.41 28.91 -27.45
CA GLU A 472 -5.38 29.99 -27.23
C GLU A 472 -4.85 31.37 -27.68
N SER A 473 -3.56 31.48 -28.01
CA SER A 473 -2.95 32.77 -28.40
C SER A 473 -3.09 33.16 -29.88
N GLU A 474 -3.72 32.33 -30.73
CA GLU A 474 -4.10 32.67 -32.12
C GLU A 474 -5.63 32.77 -32.29
N GLU A 475 -6.32 33.38 -31.32
CA GLU A 475 -7.79 33.52 -31.27
C GLU A 475 -8.42 34.45 -32.34
N ASP A 476 -7.64 35.14 -33.17
CA ASP A 476 -8.18 36.26 -33.94
C ASP A 476 -8.92 35.91 -35.26
N ASP A 477 -8.90 34.67 -35.76
CA ASP A 477 -9.45 34.40 -37.12
C ASP A 477 -10.37 33.17 -37.33
N ILE A 478 -10.76 32.40 -36.29
CA ILE A 478 -11.56 31.16 -36.48
C ILE A 478 -12.88 31.16 -35.68
N ASN A 479 -13.83 31.99 -36.08
CA ASN A 479 -15.22 31.99 -35.57
C ASN A 479 -16.08 30.79 -36.01
N THR A 480 -15.49 29.74 -36.61
CA THR A 480 -16.25 28.62 -37.22
C THR A 480 -16.03 27.27 -36.55
N PHE A 481 -15.17 27.16 -35.54
CA PHE A 481 -14.85 25.85 -34.94
C PHE A 481 -15.68 25.57 -33.68
N ASN A 482 -16.34 24.41 -33.63
CA ASN A 482 -17.07 23.97 -32.44
C ASN A 482 -16.08 23.64 -31.30
N PRO A 483 -16.04 24.42 -30.21
CA PRO A 483 -15.03 24.29 -29.16
C PRO A 483 -15.11 22.94 -28.43
N LYS A 484 -16.30 22.32 -28.37
CA LYS A 484 -16.46 21.01 -27.74
C LYS A 484 -15.66 19.92 -28.46
N MET A 485 -15.60 19.97 -29.79
CA MET A 485 -14.89 18.96 -30.57
C MET A 485 -13.37 19.13 -30.47
N SER A 486 -12.88 20.38 -30.45
CA SER A 486 -11.45 20.68 -30.21
C SER A 486 -10.96 20.04 -28.91
N ASN A 487 -11.77 20.16 -27.86
CA ASN A 487 -11.47 19.62 -26.55
C ASN A 487 -11.44 18.09 -26.56
N LEU A 488 -12.34 17.44 -27.32
CA LEU A 488 -12.32 15.98 -27.48
C LEU A 488 -11.04 15.50 -28.18
N PHE A 489 -10.65 16.13 -29.29
CA PHE A 489 -9.42 15.74 -30.01
C PHE A 489 -8.18 15.97 -29.17
N THR A 490 -8.14 17.09 -28.46
CA THR A 490 -7.01 17.37 -27.58
C THR A 490 -6.97 16.36 -26.43
N ASN A 491 -8.10 15.96 -25.87
CA ASN A 491 -8.14 14.89 -24.87
C ASN A 491 -7.66 13.54 -25.41
N GLU A 492 -7.97 13.19 -26.66
CA GLU A 492 -7.50 11.95 -27.28
C GLU A 492 -6.00 11.98 -27.61
N THR A 493 -5.48 13.14 -28.02
CA THR A 493 -4.12 13.25 -28.60
C THR A 493 -3.06 13.86 -27.66
N ARG A 494 -3.44 14.42 -26.51
CA ARG A 494 -2.50 15.10 -25.59
C ARG A 494 -1.51 14.21 -24.85
N ASN A 495 -1.71 12.88 -24.85
CA ASN A 495 -0.92 11.97 -24.03
C ASN A 495 0.17 11.28 -24.86
N GLY A 496 1.42 11.72 -24.65
CA GLY A 496 2.62 11.19 -25.29
C GLY A 496 2.92 11.83 -26.65
N ASN A 497 4.21 11.82 -27.00
CA ASN A 497 4.72 12.41 -28.24
C ASN A 497 4.08 11.85 -29.51
N TYR A 498 3.88 10.53 -29.54
CA TYR A 498 3.30 9.87 -30.71
C TYR A 498 1.91 10.42 -31.01
N MET A 499 1.05 10.48 -29.99
CA MET A 499 -0.33 10.98 -30.13
C MET A 499 -0.37 12.45 -30.48
N TYR A 500 0.49 13.24 -29.85
CA TYR A 500 0.60 14.66 -30.14
C TYR A 500 1.01 14.91 -31.60
N ASN A 501 1.96 14.14 -32.13
CA ASN A 501 2.38 14.23 -33.52
C ASN A 501 1.29 13.79 -34.52
N LEU A 502 0.31 13.00 -34.08
CA LEU A 502 -0.85 12.64 -34.90
C LEU A 502 -1.94 13.73 -34.92
N LYS A 503 -1.93 14.67 -33.98
CA LYS A 503 -2.96 15.73 -33.88
C LYS A 503 -3.15 16.50 -35.20
N PRO A 504 -2.11 17.02 -35.88
CA PRO A 504 -2.29 17.77 -37.13
C PRO A 504 -2.95 16.94 -38.25
N TYR A 505 -2.69 15.63 -38.29
CA TYR A 505 -3.30 14.73 -39.26
C TYR A 505 -4.81 14.60 -39.05
N PHE A 506 -5.24 14.40 -37.80
CA PHE A 506 -6.67 14.28 -37.47
C PHE A 506 -7.40 15.64 -37.56
N ASP A 507 -6.74 16.74 -37.20
CA ASP A 507 -7.29 18.09 -37.38
C ASP A 507 -7.58 18.39 -38.86
N GLY A 508 -6.70 17.95 -39.77
CA GLY A 508 -6.89 18.05 -41.21
C GLY A 508 -8.06 17.22 -41.74
N LEU A 509 -8.17 15.95 -41.32
CA LEU A 509 -9.29 15.08 -41.69
C LEU A 509 -10.63 15.64 -41.22
N PHE A 510 -10.65 16.24 -40.03
CA PHE A 510 -11.86 16.81 -39.46
C PHE A 510 -12.37 18.02 -40.25
N LYS A 511 -11.47 18.93 -40.64
CA LYS A 511 -11.81 20.09 -41.47
C LYS A 511 -12.46 19.71 -42.81
N ILE A 512 -12.11 18.55 -43.37
CA ILE A 512 -12.67 18.06 -44.64
C ILE A 512 -14.09 17.48 -44.45
N ASN A 513 -14.36 16.82 -43.33
CA ASN A 513 -15.59 16.05 -43.11
C ASN A 513 -16.73 16.85 -42.42
N GLN A 514 -16.51 18.10 -42.03
CA GLN A 514 -17.52 18.94 -41.36
C GLN A 514 -18.74 19.32 -42.23
N GLY A 515 -18.72 19.02 -43.53
CA GLY A 515 -19.62 19.64 -44.51
C GLY A 515 -21.12 19.32 -44.44
N ASP A 516 -21.61 18.35 -43.66
CA ASP A 516 -23.04 17.96 -43.76
C ASP A 516 -23.64 17.09 -42.62
N ARG A 517 -22.94 16.89 -41.49
CA ARG A 517 -23.42 15.98 -40.43
C ARG A 517 -23.73 16.71 -39.12
N ASP A 518 -25.03 16.81 -38.81
CA ASP A 518 -25.53 17.31 -37.51
C ASP A 518 -25.40 16.29 -36.36
N ASP A 519 -25.08 15.02 -36.66
CA ASP A 519 -24.95 13.97 -35.64
C ASP A 519 -23.52 13.91 -35.06
N TYR A 520 -23.34 14.66 -33.97
CA TYR A 520 -22.08 14.74 -33.23
C TYR A 520 -21.61 13.38 -32.66
N SER A 521 -22.54 12.51 -32.25
CA SER A 521 -22.21 11.28 -31.53
C SER A 521 -21.53 10.25 -32.44
N SER A 522 -22.10 10.02 -33.63
CA SER A 522 -21.53 9.07 -34.59
C SER A 522 -20.17 9.51 -35.11
N VAL A 523 -20.02 10.82 -35.38
CA VAL A 523 -18.74 11.38 -35.83
C VAL A 523 -17.65 11.18 -34.78
N HIS A 524 -17.97 11.36 -33.49
CA HIS A 524 -17.02 11.15 -32.40
C HIS A 524 -16.54 9.69 -32.32
N GLU A 525 -17.46 8.73 -32.38
CA GLU A 525 -17.13 7.30 -32.34
C GLU A 525 -16.24 6.88 -33.52
N ASP A 526 -16.58 7.33 -34.74
CA ASP A 526 -15.78 7.07 -35.96
C ASP A 526 -14.33 7.55 -35.79
N TYR A 527 -14.13 8.74 -35.18
CA TYR A 527 -12.80 9.27 -34.93
C TYR A 527 -12.03 8.48 -33.86
N ILE A 528 -12.68 8.12 -32.75
CA ILE A 528 -12.03 7.30 -31.72
C ILE A 528 -11.54 5.99 -32.32
N LEU A 529 -12.37 5.33 -33.12
CA LEU A 529 -12.00 4.09 -33.81
C LEU A 529 -10.86 4.31 -34.80
N LYS A 530 -10.83 5.44 -35.52
CA LYS A 530 -9.74 5.75 -36.44
C LYS A 530 -8.41 6.03 -35.72
N ILE A 531 -8.44 6.78 -34.62
CA ILE A 531 -7.26 7.01 -33.78
C ILE A 531 -6.75 5.68 -33.22
N GLN A 532 -7.66 4.84 -32.73
CA GLN A 532 -7.33 3.50 -32.25
C GLN A 532 -6.65 2.65 -33.32
N GLU A 533 -7.16 2.65 -34.56
CA GLU A 533 -6.58 1.91 -35.68
C GLU A 533 -5.17 2.40 -36.03
N VAL A 534 -4.99 3.71 -36.20
CA VAL A 534 -3.68 4.31 -36.53
C VAL A 534 -2.67 4.14 -35.39
N SER A 535 -3.16 4.08 -34.15
CA SER A 535 -2.32 4.00 -32.95
C SER A 535 -2.14 2.59 -32.41
N TYR A 536 -2.57 1.57 -33.15
CA TYR A 536 -2.56 0.18 -32.70
C TYR A 536 -1.20 -0.26 -32.14
N SER A 537 -0.12 -0.06 -32.90
CA SER A 537 1.23 -0.49 -32.49
C SER A 537 1.71 0.25 -31.25
N TYR A 538 1.38 1.55 -31.14
CA TYR A 538 1.70 2.35 -29.96
C TYR A 538 0.95 1.83 -28.73
N TYR A 539 -0.37 1.64 -28.81
CA TYR A 539 -1.14 1.09 -27.70
C TYR A 539 -0.73 -0.33 -27.31
N PHE A 540 -0.35 -1.15 -28.28
CA PHE A 540 0.19 -2.48 -28.03
C PHE A 540 1.53 -2.43 -27.29
N SER A 541 2.42 -1.49 -27.64
CA SER A 541 3.68 -1.28 -26.90
C SER A 541 3.42 -0.83 -25.46
N ILE A 542 2.49 0.10 -25.24
CA ILE A 542 2.09 0.53 -23.89
C ILE A 542 1.59 -0.67 -23.10
N TRP A 543 0.63 -1.42 -23.65
CA TRP A 543 0.08 -2.60 -22.99
C TRP A 543 1.17 -3.60 -22.59
N ASN A 544 2.12 -3.87 -23.48
CA ASN A 544 3.20 -4.81 -23.21
C ASN A 544 4.20 -4.29 -22.17
N SER A 545 4.37 -2.97 -22.04
CA SER A 545 5.22 -2.36 -21.02
C SER A 545 4.69 -2.48 -19.59
N LEU A 546 3.38 -2.71 -19.45
CA LEU A 546 2.71 -2.84 -18.16
C LEU A 546 2.99 -4.19 -17.50
N SER A 547 3.11 -4.20 -16.17
CA SER A 547 3.11 -5.42 -15.37
C SER A 547 1.75 -6.11 -15.42
N LYS A 548 1.69 -7.38 -15.01
CA LYS A 548 0.42 -8.13 -14.99
C LYS A 548 -0.62 -7.46 -14.08
N GLU A 549 -0.22 -6.86 -12.97
CA GLU A 549 -1.09 -6.15 -12.03
C GLU A 549 -1.63 -4.87 -12.65
N GLU A 550 -0.76 -4.12 -13.32
CA GLU A 550 -1.12 -2.87 -14.01
C GLU A 550 -2.07 -3.15 -15.18
N ARG A 551 -1.81 -4.19 -15.98
CA ARG A 551 -2.71 -4.66 -17.05
C ARG A 551 -4.11 -4.97 -16.54
N TYR A 552 -4.21 -5.65 -15.40
CA TYR A 552 -5.49 -5.97 -14.78
C TYR A 552 -6.25 -4.70 -14.36
N ILE A 553 -5.57 -3.76 -13.71
CA ILE A 553 -6.17 -2.46 -13.33
C ILE A 553 -6.65 -1.71 -14.58
N VAL A 554 -5.83 -1.63 -15.62
CA VAL A 554 -6.16 -0.95 -16.88
C VAL A 554 -7.37 -1.60 -17.54
N TYR A 555 -7.45 -2.93 -17.56
CA TYR A 555 -8.60 -3.67 -18.09
C TYR A 555 -9.89 -3.43 -17.29
N ASP A 556 -9.82 -3.51 -15.96
CA ASP A 556 -10.97 -3.22 -15.08
C ASP A 556 -11.51 -1.81 -15.29
N ILE A 557 -10.61 -0.83 -15.44
CA ILE A 557 -10.99 0.58 -15.71
C ILE A 557 -11.62 0.71 -17.09
N ALA A 558 -11.02 0.09 -18.12
CA ALA A 558 -11.57 0.14 -19.46
C ALA A 558 -12.99 -0.40 -19.50
N LYS A 559 -13.24 -1.52 -18.79
CA LYS A 559 -14.50 -2.25 -18.79
C LYS A 559 -15.58 -1.59 -17.93
N ASP A 560 -15.26 -1.32 -16.66
CA ASP A 560 -16.25 -0.94 -15.66
C ASP A 560 -16.13 0.53 -15.24
N LYS A 561 -15.05 1.23 -15.62
CA LYS A 561 -14.70 2.59 -15.14
C LYS A 561 -14.53 2.69 -13.62
N PHE A 562 -14.35 1.55 -12.96
CA PHE A 562 -14.09 1.44 -11.53
C PHE A 562 -12.78 0.70 -11.28
N VAL A 563 -12.08 1.07 -10.21
CA VAL A 563 -10.82 0.46 -9.81
C VAL A 563 -10.97 -0.19 -8.45
N ASN A 564 -10.44 -1.40 -8.31
CA ASN A 564 -10.20 -1.98 -7.01
C ASN A 564 -9.07 -1.21 -6.29
N THR A 565 -9.45 -0.39 -5.30
CA THR A 565 -8.51 0.46 -4.54
C THR A 565 -7.54 -0.32 -3.65
N ASN A 566 -7.65 -1.64 -3.57
CA ASN A 566 -6.73 -2.45 -2.77
C ASN A 566 -5.33 -2.51 -3.39
N ASN A 567 -5.19 -2.34 -4.70
CA ASN A 567 -3.90 -2.33 -5.38
C ASN A 567 -3.37 -0.90 -5.55
N VAL A 568 -3.06 -0.24 -4.43
CA VAL A 568 -2.63 1.16 -4.40
C VAL A 568 -1.35 1.37 -5.22
N ASP A 569 -0.38 0.46 -5.10
CA ASP A 569 0.92 0.59 -5.75
C ASP A 569 0.80 0.53 -7.28
N GLY A 570 0.02 -0.41 -7.83
CA GLY A 570 -0.23 -0.48 -9.28
C GLY A 570 -0.96 0.75 -9.82
N ILE A 571 -1.89 1.32 -9.05
CA ILE A 571 -2.59 2.57 -9.43
C ILE A 571 -1.61 3.74 -9.44
N LEU A 572 -0.74 3.84 -8.42
CA LEU A 572 0.26 4.90 -8.34
C LEU A 572 1.28 4.79 -9.47
N ASP A 573 1.76 3.59 -9.78
CA ASP A 573 2.69 3.39 -10.90
C ASP A 573 2.03 3.79 -12.23
N LEU A 574 0.77 3.42 -12.47
CA LEU A 574 0.04 3.83 -13.67
C LEU A 574 -0.22 5.35 -13.75
N LEU A 575 -0.48 6.01 -12.61
CA LEU A 575 -0.60 7.47 -12.53
C LEU A 575 0.75 8.14 -12.80
N ASN A 576 1.84 7.62 -12.23
CA ASN A 576 3.20 8.11 -12.45
C ASN A 576 3.66 7.89 -13.89
N LYS A 577 3.15 6.86 -14.57
CA LYS A 577 3.35 6.63 -16.01
C LYS A 577 2.50 7.55 -16.89
N GLY A 578 1.50 8.24 -16.33
CA GLY A 578 0.54 9.04 -17.10
C GLY A 578 -0.44 8.22 -17.95
N ILE A 579 -0.52 6.90 -17.71
CA ILE A 579 -1.50 6.02 -18.36
C ILE A 579 -2.87 6.17 -17.68
N LEU A 580 -2.85 6.34 -16.36
CA LEU A 580 -4.01 6.81 -15.61
C LEU A 580 -3.95 8.32 -15.41
N VAL A 581 -5.11 8.93 -15.57
CA VAL A 581 -5.32 10.36 -15.33
C VAL A 581 -6.41 10.50 -14.27
N TYR A 582 -6.14 11.33 -13.27
CA TYR A 582 -7.09 11.66 -12.23
C TYR A 582 -7.63 13.08 -12.45
N ASP A 583 -8.90 13.19 -12.82
CA ASP A 583 -9.61 14.48 -12.92
C ASP A 583 -10.76 14.58 -11.91
N HIS A 584 -11.85 13.86 -12.18
CA HIS A 584 -13.01 13.65 -11.32
C HIS A 584 -13.14 12.19 -10.91
N SER A 585 -12.59 11.30 -11.73
CA SER A 585 -12.49 9.86 -11.51
C SER A 585 -11.17 9.35 -12.08
N LEU A 586 -10.73 8.17 -11.65
CA LEU A 586 -9.62 7.49 -12.32
C LEU A 586 -10.11 7.04 -13.70
N ARG A 587 -9.44 7.52 -14.75
CA ARG A 587 -9.68 7.07 -16.13
C ARG A 587 -8.36 6.80 -16.85
N LEU A 588 -8.44 6.04 -17.94
CA LEU A 588 -7.32 5.89 -18.86
C LEU A 588 -7.02 7.20 -19.58
N MET A 589 -5.79 7.32 -20.08
CA MET A 589 -5.27 8.52 -20.73
C MET A 589 -6.18 9.06 -21.86
N ASN A 590 -6.82 8.18 -22.62
CA ASN A 590 -7.80 8.52 -23.65
C ASN A 590 -8.80 7.36 -23.91
N GLU A 591 -9.91 7.66 -24.59
CA GLU A 591 -10.98 6.68 -24.86
C GLU A 591 -10.58 5.69 -25.96
N SER A 592 -9.77 6.13 -26.94
CA SER A 592 -9.25 5.21 -27.98
C SER A 592 -8.34 4.12 -27.40
N PHE A 593 -7.57 4.39 -26.34
CA PHE A 593 -6.84 3.35 -25.62
C PHE A 593 -7.78 2.43 -24.85
N SER A 594 -8.82 2.97 -24.20
CA SER A 594 -9.85 2.15 -23.55
C SER A 594 -10.50 1.17 -24.55
N ASN A 595 -10.89 1.65 -25.73
CA ASN A 595 -11.45 0.81 -26.79
C ASN A 595 -10.44 -0.22 -27.33
N PHE A 596 -9.16 0.13 -27.43
CA PHE A 596 -8.10 -0.82 -27.77
C PHE A 596 -8.06 -1.98 -26.77
N ILE A 597 -8.07 -1.69 -25.47
CA ILE A 597 -8.06 -2.71 -24.42
C ILE A 597 -9.29 -3.63 -24.55
N LEU A 598 -10.49 -3.06 -24.68
CA LEU A 598 -11.72 -3.83 -24.75
C LEU A 598 -11.86 -4.69 -26.02
N SER A 599 -11.26 -4.27 -27.14
CA SER A 599 -11.45 -4.92 -28.44
C SER A 599 -10.33 -5.86 -28.85
N LYS A 600 -9.11 -5.70 -28.31
CA LYS A 600 -7.91 -6.42 -28.78
C LYS A 600 -7.20 -7.24 -27.72
N VAL A 601 -7.33 -6.89 -26.45
CA VAL A 601 -6.78 -7.71 -25.37
C VAL A 601 -7.73 -8.88 -25.15
N ASN A 602 -7.24 -10.10 -25.37
CA ASN A 602 -8.04 -11.30 -25.14
C ASN A 602 -8.57 -11.30 -23.71
N SER A 603 -9.88 -11.44 -23.56
CA SER A 603 -10.55 -11.54 -22.27
C SER A 603 -10.00 -12.65 -21.39
N ASP A 604 -9.33 -13.64 -21.98
CA ASP A 604 -8.92 -14.88 -21.33
C ASP A 604 -7.78 -14.69 -20.32
N GLU A 605 -6.79 -13.82 -20.60
CA GLU A 605 -5.72 -13.50 -19.64
C GLU A 605 -6.28 -12.74 -18.43
N ALA A 606 -7.20 -11.80 -18.68
CA ALA A 606 -7.88 -11.06 -17.62
C ALA A 606 -8.85 -11.95 -16.81
N LEU A 607 -9.54 -12.88 -17.47
CA LEU A 607 -10.46 -13.82 -16.85
C LEU A 607 -9.73 -14.83 -15.96
N GLU A 608 -8.60 -15.36 -16.42
CA GLU A 608 -7.79 -16.30 -15.63
C GLU A 608 -7.31 -15.65 -14.33
N LYS A 609 -6.84 -14.40 -14.39
CA LYS A 609 -6.44 -13.65 -13.20
C LYS A 609 -7.62 -13.25 -12.32
N GLU A 610 -8.78 -12.90 -12.90
CA GLU A 610 -10.01 -12.67 -12.13
C GLU A 610 -10.39 -13.93 -11.34
N LEU A 611 -10.22 -15.12 -11.95
CA LEU A 611 -10.47 -16.40 -11.28
C LEU A 611 -9.46 -16.68 -10.16
N GLU A 612 -8.18 -16.33 -10.33
CA GLU A 612 -7.17 -16.43 -9.27
C GLU A 612 -7.47 -15.48 -8.09
N ILE A 613 -7.74 -14.21 -8.38
CA ILE A 613 -8.09 -13.21 -7.36
C ILE A 613 -9.38 -13.60 -6.62
N ARG A 614 -10.36 -14.18 -7.33
CA ARG A 614 -11.59 -14.72 -6.72
C ARG A 614 -11.32 -15.90 -5.80
N LYS A 615 -10.31 -16.73 -6.06
CA LYS A 615 -9.92 -17.86 -5.18
C LYS A 615 -9.31 -17.37 -3.87
N GLU A 616 -8.57 -16.26 -3.87
CA GLU A 616 -7.88 -15.72 -2.68
C GLU A 616 -8.65 -14.60 -1.96
N GLY A 617 -9.76 -14.14 -2.56
CA GLY A 617 -10.47 -12.94 -2.12
C GLY A 617 -11.05 -12.98 -0.70
N THR A 618 -10.92 -11.85 -0.01
CA THR A 618 -11.57 -11.50 1.28
C THR A 618 -13.09 -11.67 1.32
N TRP A 619 -13.74 -11.91 0.18
CA TRP A 619 -15.17 -12.26 0.12
C TRP A 619 -15.49 -13.52 0.93
N GLY A 620 -14.58 -14.50 1.02
CA GLY A 620 -14.77 -15.65 1.93
C GLY A 620 -14.91 -15.23 3.40
N LYS A 621 -14.16 -14.21 3.83
CA LYS A 621 -14.22 -13.65 5.20
C LYS A 621 -15.41 -12.71 5.39
N ALA A 622 -15.74 -11.88 4.39
CA ALA A 622 -16.90 -10.99 4.47
C ALA A 622 -18.21 -11.77 4.43
N SER A 623 -18.30 -12.79 3.57
CA SER A 623 -19.46 -13.69 3.49
C SER A 623 -19.62 -14.52 4.78
N SER A 624 -18.53 -14.95 5.43
CA SER A 624 -18.64 -15.66 6.71
C SER A 624 -19.19 -14.77 7.83
N ILE A 625 -18.78 -13.50 7.90
CA ILE A 625 -19.36 -12.51 8.83
C ILE A 625 -20.84 -12.26 8.53
N LEU A 626 -21.20 -12.12 7.25
CA LEU A 626 -22.58 -11.89 6.82
C LEU A 626 -23.48 -13.10 7.11
N ILE A 627 -22.99 -14.32 6.86
CA ILE A 627 -23.65 -15.57 7.24
C ILE A 627 -23.83 -15.64 8.75
N LEU A 628 -22.84 -15.24 9.54
CA LEU A 628 -22.94 -15.21 11.01
C LEU A 628 -24.02 -14.23 11.49
N ILE A 629 -24.14 -13.06 10.86
CA ILE A 629 -25.23 -12.09 11.13
C ILE A 629 -26.59 -12.70 10.78
N ILE A 630 -26.72 -13.37 9.62
CA ILE A 630 -27.96 -14.03 9.22
C ILE A 630 -28.33 -15.15 10.19
N VAL A 631 -27.38 -16.00 10.59
CA VAL A 631 -27.60 -17.09 11.55
C VAL A 631 -28.02 -16.52 12.91
N ALA A 632 -27.37 -15.45 13.38
CA ALA A 632 -27.76 -14.77 14.62
C ALA A 632 -29.18 -14.21 14.54
N LEU A 633 -29.59 -13.70 13.37
CA LEU A 633 -30.94 -13.17 13.14
C LEU A 633 -31.99 -14.30 13.07
N ILE A 634 -31.66 -15.45 12.47
CA ILE A 634 -32.53 -16.64 12.48
C ILE A 634 -32.74 -17.13 13.91
N VAL A 635 -31.65 -17.31 14.68
CA VAL A 635 -31.71 -17.71 16.10
C VAL A 635 -32.53 -16.71 16.91
N PHE A 636 -32.36 -15.41 16.67
CA PHE A 636 -33.14 -14.35 17.29
C PHE A 636 -34.65 -14.49 17.03
N ILE A 637 -35.06 -14.72 15.78
CA ILE A 637 -36.47 -14.90 15.42
C ILE A 637 -37.02 -16.18 16.05
N SER A 638 -36.26 -17.28 16.05
CA SER A 638 -36.69 -18.56 16.62
C SER A 638 -36.95 -18.49 18.14
N PHE A 639 -36.23 -17.65 18.89
CA PHE A 639 -36.43 -17.49 20.33
C PHE A 639 -37.41 -16.35 20.72
N GLY A 640 -37.80 -15.49 19.78
CA GLY A 640 -38.47 -14.21 20.05
C GLY A 640 -39.95 -14.30 20.47
N GLN A 641 -40.75 -15.27 20.02
CA GLN A 641 -42.13 -15.52 20.46
C GLN A 641 -42.74 -16.75 19.77
N ILE A 642 -43.40 -17.64 20.52
CA ILE A 642 -44.06 -18.86 20.00
C ILE A 642 -45.19 -18.52 19.01
N SER A 643 -45.86 -17.36 19.15
CA SER A 643 -46.90 -16.91 18.22
C SER A 643 -46.37 -16.40 16.89
N ILE A 644 -45.06 -16.15 16.78
CA ILE A 644 -44.42 -15.76 15.51
C ILE A 644 -44.08 -17.00 14.68
N LEU A 645 -44.09 -18.22 15.26
CA LEU A 645 -43.76 -19.46 14.55
C LEU A 645 -44.67 -19.72 13.33
N ASP A 646 -45.93 -19.30 13.39
CA ASP A 646 -46.87 -19.44 12.27
C ASP A 646 -46.54 -18.47 11.13
N ASP A 647 -46.18 -17.22 11.45
CA ASP A 647 -45.67 -16.24 10.48
C ASP A 647 -44.23 -16.57 10.02
N LEU A 648 -43.51 -17.39 10.81
CA LEU A 648 -42.15 -17.81 10.53
C LEU A 648 -42.10 -18.71 9.31
N ASN A 649 -43.11 -19.55 9.02
CA ASN A 649 -43.11 -20.32 7.77
C ASN A 649 -43.17 -19.42 6.52
N THR A 650 -43.94 -18.33 6.56
CA THR A 650 -44.01 -17.36 5.47
C THR A 650 -42.73 -16.53 5.40
N LEU A 651 -42.17 -16.15 6.55
CA LEU A 651 -40.91 -15.41 6.63
C LEU A 651 -39.73 -16.29 6.15
N LEU A 652 -39.66 -17.55 6.56
CA LEU A 652 -38.64 -18.51 6.14
C LEU A 652 -38.70 -18.75 4.63
N GLY A 653 -39.90 -18.80 4.05
CA GLY A 653 -40.09 -18.86 2.60
C GLY A 653 -39.56 -17.61 1.90
N SER A 654 -39.89 -16.42 2.40
CA SER A 654 -39.40 -15.15 1.85
C SER A 654 -37.89 -14.97 2.03
N LEU A 655 -37.33 -15.44 3.15
CA LEU A 655 -35.93 -15.32 3.51
C LEU A 655 -35.09 -16.36 2.75
N ALA A 656 -35.61 -17.57 2.52
CA ALA A 656 -35.02 -18.54 1.62
C ALA A 656 -34.99 -18.02 0.17
N ALA A 657 -36.05 -17.36 -0.29
CA ALA A 657 -36.07 -16.71 -1.60
C ALA A 657 -35.06 -15.55 -1.68
N MET A 658 -35.01 -14.68 -0.67
CA MET A 658 -34.03 -13.59 -0.57
C MET A 658 -32.60 -14.13 -0.52
N PHE A 659 -32.34 -15.20 0.24
CA PHE A 659 -31.04 -15.85 0.36
C PHE A 659 -30.63 -16.52 -0.96
N THR A 660 -31.56 -17.15 -1.67
CA THR A 660 -31.32 -17.72 -3.01
C THR A 660 -30.97 -16.62 -4.01
N LEU A 661 -31.67 -15.49 -3.96
CA LEU A 661 -31.40 -14.33 -4.81
C LEU A 661 -30.05 -13.69 -4.45
N PHE A 662 -29.73 -13.59 -3.16
CA PHE A 662 -28.44 -13.09 -2.67
C PHE A 662 -27.27 -14.00 -3.05
N LEU A 663 -27.41 -15.33 -2.95
CA LEU A 663 -26.41 -16.29 -3.42
C LEU A 663 -26.22 -16.22 -4.95
N ARG A 664 -27.31 -15.99 -5.69
CA ARG A 664 -27.27 -15.83 -7.15
C ARG A 664 -26.59 -14.52 -7.57
N ILE A 665 -26.85 -13.41 -6.86
CA ILE A 665 -26.19 -12.12 -7.09
C ILE A 665 -24.73 -12.16 -6.63
N GLY A 666 -24.44 -12.82 -5.51
CA GLY A 666 -23.10 -12.96 -4.93
C GLY A 666 -22.19 -13.95 -5.67
N GLY A 667 -22.62 -14.51 -6.81
CA GLY A 667 -21.80 -15.38 -7.66
C GLY A 667 -21.45 -16.75 -7.07
N LEU A 668 -22.03 -17.11 -5.92
CA LEU A 668 -21.84 -18.42 -5.24
C LEU A 668 -22.79 -19.51 -5.77
N GLY A 669 -23.62 -19.20 -6.77
CA GLY A 669 -24.41 -20.20 -7.48
C GLY A 669 -23.49 -21.22 -8.13
N ILE A 670 -23.47 -22.44 -7.56
CA ILE A 670 -22.75 -23.62 -8.05
C ILE A 670 -22.95 -23.71 -9.57
N LYS A 671 -21.94 -23.31 -10.35
CA LYS A 671 -21.87 -23.67 -11.77
C LYS A 671 -21.64 -25.18 -11.78
N LYS A 672 -22.67 -25.92 -12.17
CA LYS A 672 -22.52 -27.31 -12.59
C LYS A 672 -21.80 -27.39 -13.92
#